data_AF-S3DJF0-F1
#
_entry.id   AF-S3DJF0-F1
#
_cell.length_a   1.000
_cell.length_b   1.000
_cell.length_c   1.000
_cell.angle_alpha   90.00
_cell.angle_beta   90.00
_cell.angle_gamma   90.00
#
_symmetry.space_group_name_H-M   'P 1'
#
loop_
_entity.id
_entity.type
_entity.pdbx_description
1 polymer ?
#
loop_
_entity_poly.entity_id
_entity_poly.type
_entity_poly.pdbx_seq_one_letter_code
_entity_poly.pdbx_strand_id
1 'polypeptide(L)'
;MKLSLILLNAFITASLAKSKKGHKSHAHENVAFTIAIPPVAVALPLVKVTVNAVEIMVNTSAPIKIEVPNSPLELLAAARVAVVSSSSSTKKTTTSTSSIKTTSSTKTTSSTKTTSTSKTSSSTIKTSTTSKPTTSSTKTTSSTKTTSTSKTSSSSIKTSTTSKPTTSSTKTTSTSSTKPTSSTSKSTSSSSSSTSAPSSSASSSASSSASSSSASSSSKSGSSTSSSPASSSSESSSAASSSPASTSESSSSTSSSPAVSSTDSSSSASSTSSFGSSSMSESSSSSTESTSASSSLTSSSDISSSASSTASLTSSSDVSSSTSSLSSSSTETSSSSSSTSSPSSTSTTSSTSSTSSTSTSSSATATPSSLANSVSSTILIIAKDQASAKQASTGLNAYGIPYEVLLVPQAGIELPVLSSTNTTGNYGGIVILSEVSYNYGTAGAENYHSALTDAQWLLLYAYQLQFGIRMVRIDVYPSPSTGTTPIAGCCADGQEQFVSFSNTSAFPTAGLRTGAQMTTAGQYHYIASITDASIASAFLTYGATTGTSGTYAAGGVGGVINVIGGRQQMVFFITFGIEFSATSNYLQHSWINWVTRGIYVGFRRINLNTQIDDMFLDSDIYLPAGNIFRLAVADLNTHKTWTTTINNKLIAGGNLGSKYYIEIAHNGNGNIISSDKFDTSDPPKCGIGAIDLGDQAFSDTPLEFQKPLGTGTSLWPTTPSLYPYTVACLNLDPMKVWFATPANRDAFAHMSHTFTHEAENNATYSDIFKEITWNQAWLTQSGLASAAIFSPHGIVPPAITGLHNGDSIKAWMDNGITNVVGDNSRPVLRNQANPMWPYITNVADNGYAGLLVSPRWPTNIYYNCDTPNCTTQEWITFSKGSGDFQNLLTYEKGVTTRYLFGLYHDAYMFHQANLRVSDIPVNTNINGVTAKISIFQAWVETIVQELIRTVTWPVITIKHDDMGAQFGARMARDACAPKMSYLIDPTTQKITGVSVGANGNTCNTKIPVTVPGSVVDTKGATSEQIGTDPLTLWTTLNGAPVSYTLTTPVSW
;
A
#
# COMPACT_ATOMS: atom_id res chain seq x y z
N MET A 1 9.48 -65.44 -3.21
CA MET A 1 10.55 -65.14 -4.21
C MET A 1 10.22 -63.76 -4.77
N LYS A 2 11.11 -62.76 -4.77
CA LYS A 2 12.36 -62.59 -5.56
C LYS A 2 12.07 -62.48 -7.07
N LEU A 3 12.63 -61.43 -7.69
CA LEU A 3 12.48 -60.95 -9.09
C LEU A 3 11.07 -60.40 -9.41
N SER A 4 10.90 -59.34 -10.21
CA SER A 4 11.88 -58.43 -10.88
C SER A 4 11.39 -56.98 -10.86
N LEU A 5 12.32 -56.02 -10.97
CA LEU A 5 12.05 -54.59 -11.16
C LEU A 5 12.55 -54.12 -12.55
N ILE A 6 12.07 -52.95 -13.00
CA ILE A 6 12.16 -52.45 -14.37
C ILE A 6 13.53 -51.84 -14.70
N LEU A 7 13.87 -51.83 -16.00
CA LEU A 7 15.13 -51.34 -16.58
C LEU A 7 14.98 -49.94 -17.22
N LEU A 8 16.11 -49.22 -17.31
CA LEU A 8 16.35 -47.96 -18.04
C LEU A 8 15.64 -46.69 -17.48
N ASN A 9 16.24 -45.49 -17.52
CA ASN A 9 17.59 -45.10 -17.96
C ASN A 9 18.08 -43.79 -17.29
N ALA A 10 19.34 -43.72 -16.83
CA ALA A 10 20.00 -42.47 -16.41
C ALA A 10 21.54 -42.63 -16.35
N PHE A 11 22.27 -41.77 -17.08
CA PHE A 11 23.73 -41.79 -17.27
C PHE A 11 24.10 -40.45 -18.00
N ILE A 12 25.23 -39.74 -17.86
CA ILE A 12 26.57 -39.93 -17.23
C ILE A 12 27.04 -38.57 -16.65
N THR A 13 27.93 -38.60 -15.64
CA THR A 13 28.86 -37.49 -15.32
C THR A 13 30.31 -37.93 -15.58
N ALA A 14 31.11 -37.16 -16.33
CA ALA A 14 32.53 -37.46 -16.59
C ALA A 14 33.37 -36.19 -16.86
N SER A 15 34.70 -36.29 -16.83
CA SER A 15 35.61 -35.14 -16.70
C SER A 15 36.80 -35.13 -17.69
N LEU A 16 37.36 -33.94 -17.91
CA LEU A 16 38.73 -33.59 -18.34
C LEU A 16 39.58 -34.59 -19.17
N ALA A 17 39.86 -34.25 -20.45
CA ALA A 17 41.13 -34.58 -21.12
C ALA A 17 41.45 -33.65 -22.33
N LYS A 18 42.73 -33.56 -22.71
CA LYS A 18 43.25 -32.75 -23.85
C LYS A 18 43.27 -33.53 -25.17
N SER A 19 43.09 -32.89 -26.34
CA SER A 19 44.07 -32.92 -27.47
C SER A 19 43.64 -32.19 -28.77
N LYS A 20 44.47 -31.21 -29.19
CA LYS A 20 44.89 -30.82 -30.58
C LYS A 20 43.89 -30.72 -31.78
N LYS A 21 43.88 -29.51 -32.38
CA LYS A 21 43.97 -29.13 -33.83
C LYS A 21 42.92 -29.63 -34.86
N GLY A 22 42.42 -28.66 -35.66
CA GLY A 22 41.67 -28.84 -36.93
C GLY A 22 40.34 -28.07 -36.90
N HIS A 23 40.11 -26.88 -37.47
CA HIS A 23 40.54 -26.17 -38.70
C HIS A 23 39.63 -26.44 -39.92
N LYS A 24 38.70 -25.49 -40.20
CA LYS A 24 37.87 -25.32 -41.44
C LYS A 24 36.80 -26.41 -41.71
N SER A 25 35.76 -26.21 -42.54
CA SER A 25 34.97 -25.02 -42.95
C SER A 25 33.83 -25.47 -43.91
N HIS A 26 32.64 -24.85 -43.88
CA HIS A 26 31.54 -25.06 -44.87
C HIS A 26 30.96 -26.51 -44.89
N ALA A 27 29.81 -26.87 -45.48
CA ALA A 27 28.59 -26.16 -45.94
C ALA A 27 27.41 -27.19 -46.06
N HIS A 28 26.29 -26.75 -46.63
CA HIS A 28 25.15 -27.47 -47.23
C HIS A 28 25.48 -28.86 -47.87
N GLU A 29 24.55 -29.81 -48.08
CA GLU A 29 23.10 -29.64 -48.37
C GLU A 29 22.24 -30.91 -48.09
N ASN A 30 20.96 -30.85 -48.50
CA ASN A 30 19.92 -31.89 -48.44
C ASN A 30 20.23 -33.17 -49.23
N VAL A 31 19.49 -34.26 -48.92
CA VAL A 31 18.70 -35.05 -49.90
C VAL A 31 17.66 -35.90 -49.14
N ALA A 32 16.49 -36.11 -49.72
CA ALA A 32 15.42 -36.96 -49.19
C ALA A 32 15.12 -38.15 -50.13
N PHE A 33 14.49 -39.22 -49.64
CA PHE A 33 13.89 -40.26 -50.48
C PHE A 33 12.62 -40.86 -49.86
N THR A 34 11.76 -41.38 -50.73
CA THR A 34 10.35 -41.79 -50.49
C THR A 34 10.14 -43.25 -50.91
N ILE A 35 9.06 -43.94 -50.47
CA ILE A 35 8.13 -44.81 -51.26
C ILE A 35 7.27 -45.78 -50.40
N ALA A 36 5.95 -45.81 -50.68
CA ALA A 36 4.86 -46.84 -50.53
C ALA A 36 4.73 -47.76 -49.27
N ILE A 37 3.57 -48.13 -48.68
CA ILE A 37 2.17 -48.45 -49.15
C ILE A 37 2.12 -49.80 -49.94
N PRO A 38 1.12 -50.75 -49.82
CA PRO A 38 -0.16 -50.82 -49.07
C PRO A 38 -0.29 -52.11 -48.16
N PRO A 39 -1.39 -52.91 -48.10
CA PRO A 39 -2.59 -52.76 -47.24
C PRO A 39 -3.00 -54.01 -46.40
N VAL A 40 -4.12 -53.94 -45.65
CA VAL A 40 -5.27 -54.90 -45.62
C VAL A 40 -6.41 -54.36 -44.71
N ALA A 41 -7.66 -54.78 -44.90
CA ALA A 41 -8.86 -54.29 -44.18
C ALA A 41 -9.95 -55.38 -44.00
N VAL A 42 -10.95 -55.16 -43.11
CA VAL A 42 -12.28 -55.84 -42.96
C VAL A 42 -12.95 -55.35 -41.65
N ALA A 43 -14.27 -55.14 -41.47
CA ALA A 43 -15.40 -54.91 -42.39
C ALA A 43 -16.63 -54.27 -41.67
N LEU A 44 -17.66 -53.91 -42.46
CA LEU A 44 -18.95 -53.24 -42.18
C LEU A 44 -20.05 -54.17 -41.57
N PRO A 45 -21.19 -53.70 -40.99
CA PRO A 45 -22.28 -52.92 -41.65
C PRO A 45 -22.69 -51.60 -40.96
N LEU A 46 -23.21 -50.53 -41.59
CA LEU A 46 -24.17 -50.26 -42.70
C LEU A 46 -25.66 -50.18 -42.32
N VAL A 47 -26.25 -48.97 -42.41
CA VAL A 47 -27.49 -48.62 -43.15
C VAL A 47 -27.41 -47.14 -43.58
N LYS A 48 -27.92 -46.80 -44.77
CA LYS A 48 -28.27 -45.42 -45.20
C LYS A 48 -29.78 -45.32 -45.40
N VAL A 49 -30.37 -44.16 -45.13
CA VAL A 49 -31.64 -43.71 -45.72
C VAL A 49 -31.48 -42.24 -46.15
N THR A 50 -32.12 -41.85 -47.25
CA THR A 50 -32.06 -40.51 -47.84
C THR A 50 -33.47 -40.12 -48.33
N VAL A 51 -33.68 -38.84 -48.64
CA VAL A 51 -34.82 -38.24 -49.36
C VAL A 51 -36.21 -38.36 -48.70
N ASN A 52 -36.76 -37.22 -48.26
CA ASN A 52 -37.71 -36.46 -49.10
C ASN A 52 -38.04 -35.09 -48.50
N ALA A 53 -38.47 -34.18 -49.37
CA ALA A 53 -39.02 -32.88 -49.01
C ALA A 53 -40.49 -32.81 -49.45
N VAL A 54 -41.34 -32.11 -48.70
CA VAL A 54 -42.62 -31.59 -49.16
C VAL A 54 -42.82 -30.20 -48.56
N GLU A 55 -43.27 -29.28 -49.43
CA GLU A 55 -43.59 -27.88 -49.17
C GLU A 55 -45.11 -27.72 -49.17
N ILE A 56 -45.68 -27.02 -48.16
CA ILE A 56 -47.05 -26.44 -48.23
C ILE A 56 -47.05 -25.08 -47.52
N MET A 57 -47.78 -24.11 -48.10
CA MET A 57 -47.85 -22.70 -47.70
C MET A 57 -49.14 -22.34 -46.90
N VAL A 58 -49.35 -21.03 -46.70
CA VAL A 58 -50.65 -20.32 -46.51
C VAL A 58 -51.08 -19.98 -45.06
N ASN A 59 -50.52 -18.87 -44.55
CA ASN A 59 -51.24 -17.60 -44.27
C ASN A 59 -52.67 -17.61 -43.67
N THR A 60 -52.89 -16.88 -42.56
CA THR A 60 -54.08 -15.99 -42.42
C THR A 60 -53.89 -14.78 -41.49
N SER A 61 -54.21 -13.59 -42.03
CA SER A 61 -54.79 -12.38 -41.37
C SER A 61 -54.17 -11.75 -40.10
N ALA A 62 -53.64 -10.53 -40.27
CA ALA A 62 -53.48 -9.46 -39.25
C ALA A 62 -54.77 -8.58 -39.19
N PRO A 63 -54.80 -7.29 -38.76
CA PRO A 63 -53.93 -6.50 -37.85
C PRO A 63 -54.72 -5.71 -36.77
N ILE A 64 -54.04 -5.00 -35.86
CA ILE A 64 -54.58 -3.80 -35.16
C ILE A 64 -53.54 -2.66 -35.21
N LYS A 65 -54.00 -1.40 -35.33
CA LYS A 65 -53.17 -0.20 -35.48
C LYS A 65 -52.99 0.58 -34.16
N ILE A 66 -51.79 1.14 -34.03
CA ILE A 66 -51.47 2.53 -33.68
C ILE A 66 -52.66 3.43 -33.32
N GLU A 67 -52.59 4.12 -32.18
CA GLU A 67 -52.99 5.54 -32.08
C GLU A 67 -52.16 6.29 -31.02
N VAL A 68 -51.95 7.60 -31.21
CA VAL A 68 -51.10 8.47 -30.38
C VAL A 68 -51.71 9.87 -30.26
N PRO A 69 -51.88 10.40 -29.03
CA PRO A 69 -51.94 11.83 -28.74
C PRO A 69 -50.64 12.26 -28.00
N ASN A 70 -49.84 13.21 -28.49
CA ASN A 70 -50.08 14.65 -28.69
C ASN A 70 -50.45 15.43 -27.41
N SER A 71 -49.66 16.48 -27.14
CA SER A 71 -49.84 17.55 -26.13
C SER A 71 -50.65 18.72 -26.77
N PRO A 72 -50.86 19.93 -26.15
CA PRO A 72 -50.32 20.47 -24.88
C PRO A 72 -51.29 21.35 -24.02
N LEU A 73 -50.72 22.10 -23.06
CA LEU A 73 -51.14 23.40 -22.46
C LEU A 73 -52.17 23.51 -21.28
N GLU A 74 -51.63 24.01 -20.15
CA GLU A 74 -52.06 25.17 -19.32
C GLU A 74 -53.06 25.18 -18.12
N LEU A 75 -52.72 26.12 -17.21
CA LEU A 75 -53.51 26.91 -16.22
C LEU A 75 -53.94 26.40 -14.81
N LEU A 76 -53.06 26.67 -13.83
CA LEU A 76 -53.23 27.46 -12.57
C LEU A 76 -54.47 27.35 -11.62
N ALA A 77 -54.11 27.46 -10.32
CA ALA A 77 -54.88 27.94 -9.15
C ALA A 77 -55.90 26.96 -8.49
N ALA A 78 -56.12 26.98 -7.17
CA ALA A 78 -55.81 27.98 -6.14
C ALA A 78 -55.57 27.40 -4.72
N ALA A 79 -55.06 28.26 -3.80
CA ALA A 79 -55.43 28.48 -2.38
C ALA A 79 -55.87 27.31 -1.42
N ARG A 80 -55.63 27.33 -0.09
CA ARG A 80 -54.84 28.17 0.84
C ARG A 80 -54.89 27.52 2.26
N VAL A 81 -53.82 27.68 3.05
CA VAL A 81 -53.82 27.93 4.53
C VAL A 81 -54.34 26.86 5.53
N ALA A 82 -53.62 26.78 6.66
CA ALA A 82 -53.93 26.16 7.97
C ALA A 82 -53.90 24.60 8.06
N VAL A 83 -53.17 23.90 8.96
CA VAL A 83 -52.42 24.16 10.24
C VAL A 83 -53.17 23.74 11.53
N VAL A 84 -52.66 22.65 12.14
CA VAL A 84 -52.64 22.29 13.58
C VAL A 84 -53.94 21.92 14.32
N SER A 85 -54.02 20.65 14.74
CA SER A 85 -53.99 20.22 16.16
C SER A 85 -53.60 18.73 16.21
N SER A 86 -52.71 18.18 17.05
CA SER A 86 -52.21 18.43 18.41
C SER A 86 -53.13 17.97 19.55
N SER A 87 -52.85 16.80 20.16
CA SER A 87 -52.64 16.61 21.62
C SER A 87 -52.81 15.15 22.10
N SER A 88 -52.23 14.85 23.28
CA SER A 88 -52.55 13.81 24.30
C SER A 88 -53.21 12.47 23.89
N SER A 89 -52.65 11.27 24.10
CA SER A 89 -51.97 10.62 25.25
C SER A 89 -52.86 9.83 26.24
N THR A 90 -52.23 8.85 26.89
CA THR A 90 -52.56 8.22 28.20
C THR A 90 -53.70 7.17 28.37
N LYS A 91 -53.24 5.91 28.51
CA LYS A 91 -53.47 4.95 29.64
C LYS A 91 -54.83 4.22 29.85
N LYS A 92 -54.77 2.89 29.58
CA LYS A 92 -54.71 1.78 30.59
C LYS A 92 -56.02 1.06 31.03
N THR A 93 -55.87 -0.26 31.28
CA THR A 93 -56.73 -1.19 32.06
C THR A 93 -58.06 -1.63 31.38
N THR A 94 -58.62 -2.84 31.57
CA THR A 94 -58.43 -3.93 32.58
C THR A 94 -58.84 -5.33 32.02
N THR A 95 -58.36 -6.45 32.62
CA THR A 95 -58.96 -7.83 32.83
C THR A 95 -60.01 -8.46 31.86
N SER A 96 -60.17 -9.80 31.68
CA SER A 96 -59.59 -11.01 32.35
C SER A 96 -59.94 -12.36 31.65
N THR A 97 -59.06 -13.37 31.85
CA THR A 97 -59.34 -14.83 32.04
C THR A 97 -60.07 -15.74 31.00
N SER A 98 -59.37 -16.85 30.66
CA SER A 98 -59.85 -18.26 30.56
C SER A 98 -60.74 -18.72 29.38
N SER A 99 -60.85 -20.01 28.99
CA SER A 99 -60.04 -21.26 29.07
C SER A 99 -60.81 -22.40 28.29
N ILE A 100 -60.34 -23.67 28.29
CA ILE A 100 -61.13 -24.93 28.02
C ILE A 100 -61.48 -25.19 26.51
N LYS A 101 -61.43 -26.41 25.91
CA LYS A 101 -60.88 -27.75 26.29
C LYS A 101 -60.56 -28.65 25.07
N THR A 102 -59.77 -29.69 25.36
CA THR A 102 -59.62 -31.02 24.72
C THR A 102 -60.75 -31.61 23.86
N THR A 103 -60.37 -32.46 22.90
CA THR A 103 -60.97 -33.81 22.67
C THR A 103 -59.96 -34.72 21.93
N SER A 104 -60.18 -36.04 21.84
CA SER A 104 -59.13 -36.98 21.34
C SER A 104 -59.60 -38.34 20.80
N SER A 105 -58.95 -38.88 19.76
CA SER A 105 -59.02 -40.29 19.31
C SER A 105 -57.78 -40.68 18.48
N THR A 106 -57.02 -41.78 18.64
CA THR A 106 -57.23 -43.24 18.90
C THR A 106 -57.62 -44.12 17.70
N LYS A 107 -56.66 -44.96 17.25
CA LYS A 107 -56.68 -46.43 16.95
C LYS A 107 -55.31 -46.85 16.34
N THR A 108 -54.59 -47.93 16.72
CA THR A 108 -54.75 -49.40 16.43
C THR A 108 -54.86 -49.77 14.95
N THR A 109 -54.35 -50.89 14.39
CA THR A 109 -53.70 -52.17 14.84
C THR A 109 -53.13 -52.90 13.58
N SER A 110 -52.20 -53.89 13.55
CA SER A 110 -51.16 -54.45 14.46
C SER A 110 -50.46 -55.68 13.81
N SER A 111 -49.41 -56.27 14.41
CA SER A 111 -48.77 -57.59 14.10
C SER A 111 -47.95 -57.69 12.77
N THR A 112 -47.01 -58.63 12.52
CA THR A 112 -46.55 -59.89 13.18
C THR A 112 -45.05 -60.12 12.82
N LYS A 113 -44.12 -60.50 13.72
CA LYS A 113 -43.55 -61.88 13.95
C LYS A 113 -42.75 -62.47 12.75
N THR A 114 -41.60 -63.17 12.84
CA THR A 114 -41.20 -64.25 13.80
C THR A 114 -39.68 -64.61 13.71
N THR A 115 -39.09 -65.19 14.79
CA THR A 115 -37.86 -66.08 14.85
C THR A 115 -36.51 -65.57 14.29
N SER A 116 -35.43 -65.36 15.07
CA SER A 116 -34.54 -66.29 15.83
C SER A 116 -33.33 -66.82 15.01
N THR A 117 -32.19 -67.30 15.56
CA THR A 117 -31.88 -67.83 16.91
C THR A 117 -30.37 -67.81 17.23
N SER A 118 -29.99 -67.65 18.51
CA SER A 118 -28.76 -68.25 19.13
C SER A 118 -27.37 -67.67 18.74
N LYS A 119 -26.27 -67.81 19.51
CA LYS A 119 -26.01 -68.22 20.92
C LYS A 119 -24.53 -67.93 21.30
N THR A 120 -24.23 -67.68 22.60
CA THR A 120 -22.96 -68.00 23.35
C THR A 120 -21.62 -67.37 22.88
N SER A 121 -20.59 -67.12 23.72
CA SER A 121 -20.47 -67.21 25.19
C SER A 121 -19.26 -66.45 25.78
N SER A 122 -19.41 -66.01 27.04
CA SER A 122 -18.48 -66.15 28.20
C SER A 122 -16.96 -65.84 28.02
N SER A 123 -16.42 -64.77 28.63
CA SER A 123 -15.82 -64.70 30.01
C SER A 123 -14.30 -65.03 30.05
N THR A 124 -13.43 -64.82 31.06
CA THR A 124 -13.46 -64.67 32.55
C THR A 124 -12.10 -64.02 32.96
N ILE A 125 -12.00 -62.85 33.65
CA ILE A 125 -11.99 -62.56 35.13
C ILE A 125 -10.59 -62.60 35.85
N LYS A 126 -10.33 -61.62 36.77
CA LYS A 126 -9.25 -61.47 37.81
C LYS A 126 -7.80 -61.20 37.30
N THR A 127 -6.98 -60.21 37.73
CA THR A 127 -6.64 -59.45 39.00
C THR A 127 -5.55 -60.08 39.89
N SER A 128 -4.44 -59.36 40.18
CA SER A 128 -4.00 -58.96 41.56
C SER A 128 -2.53 -58.46 41.71
N THR A 129 -2.40 -57.23 42.22
CA THR A 129 -1.38 -56.65 43.14
C THR A 129 -0.04 -57.35 43.51
N THR A 130 1.07 -56.63 43.25
CA THR A 130 2.27 -56.35 44.10
C THR A 130 3.07 -57.44 44.85
N SER A 131 4.40 -57.46 44.67
CA SER A 131 5.39 -57.57 45.77
C SER A 131 6.84 -57.17 45.38
N LYS A 132 7.66 -56.81 46.37
CA LYS A 132 9.13 -56.58 46.34
C LYS A 132 9.84 -57.81 47.01
N PRO A 133 11.17 -57.91 47.29
CA PRO A 133 12.21 -56.89 47.54
C PRO A 133 13.19 -56.79 46.33
N THR A 134 14.51 -56.53 46.34
CA THR A 134 15.58 -56.42 47.38
C THR A 134 16.76 -55.60 46.82
N THR A 135 17.71 -55.18 47.67
CA THR A 135 19.09 -54.70 47.31
C THR A 135 19.19 -53.40 46.46
N SER A 136 20.31 -52.65 46.41
CA SER A 136 21.54 -52.61 47.24
C SER A 136 22.27 -51.24 47.14
N SER A 137 23.23 -51.04 48.06
CA SER A 137 24.42 -50.17 48.05
C SER A 137 24.80 -49.38 46.76
N THR A 138 25.17 -48.07 46.80
CA THR A 138 25.44 -47.16 47.96
C THR A 138 25.49 -45.66 47.56
N LYS A 139 25.14 -44.76 48.51
CA LYS A 139 25.70 -43.41 48.86
C LYS A 139 26.35 -42.47 47.80
N THR A 140 26.37 -41.12 47.89
CA THR A 140 25.49 -40.01 48.39
C THR A 140 26.25 -38.65 48.27
N THR A 141 25.57 -37.60 47.76
CA THR A 141 25.68 -36.14 48.10
C THR A 141 26.94 -35.26 47.91
N SER A 142 26.66 -34.01 47.49
CA SER A 142 27.21 -32.69 47.94
C SER A 142 28.59 -32.13 47.51
N SER A 143 28.55 -31.19 46.55
CA SER A 143 29.12 -29.81 46.56
C SER A 143 30.59 -29.46 46.92
N THR A 144 31.19 -28.56 46.11
CA THR A 144 32.05 -27.37 46.47
C THR A 144 33.44 -27.25 45.80
N LYS A 145 33.51 -26.44 44.72
CA LYS A 145 34.48 -25.35 44.41
C LYS A 145 35.98 -25.45 44.83
N THR A 146 36.87 -25.65 43.85
CA THR A 146 38.21 -25.01 43.64
C THR A 146 38.62 -25.25 42.15
N THR A 147 39.31 -24.42 41.35
CA THR A 147 40.64 -23.71 41.40
C THR A 147 41.86 -24.65 41.60
N SER A 148 43.03 -24.48 40.95
CA SER A 148 43.58 -23.38 40.11
C SER A 148 44.81 -23.77 39.24
N THR A 149 44.93 -23.16 38.05
CA THR A 149 46.17 -22.63 37.39
C THR A 149 47.47 -23.47 37.19
N SER A 150 47.76 -23.77 35.91
CA SER A 150 48.99 -23.47 35.12
C SER A 150 50.44 -23.84 35.56
N LYS A 151 51.24 -24.29 34.58
CA LYS A 151 52.66 -23.92 34.23
C LYS A 151 53.09 -24.75 32.98
N THR A 152 53.64 -24.18 31.88
CA THR A 152 55.07 -23.90 31.55
C THR A 152 56.05 -25.06 31.84
N SER A 153 57.01 -25.44 30.98
CA SER A 153 57.48 -24.91 29.67
C SER A 153 58.56 -25.83 29.04
N SER A 154 59.06 -25.50 27.83
CA SER A 154 60.32 -26.03 27.19
C SER A 154 60.26 -27.51 26.71
N SER A 155 61.10 -28.03 25.79
CA SER A 155 62.25 -27.51 24.98
C SER A 155 62.52 -28.48 23.80
N SER A 156 62.65 -28.06 22.53
CA SER A 156 63.86 -27.59 21.78
C SER A 156 64.65 -28.70 21.03
N ILE A 157 65.60 -28.31 20.15
CA ILE A 157 66.73 -29.11 19.55
C ILE A 157 66.33 -30.03 18.35
N LYS A 158 66.99 -30.08 17.16
CA LYS A 158 68.15 -29.33 16.56
C LYS A 158 68.31 -29.55 15.00
N THR A 159 68.95 -28.59 14.30
CA THR A 159 69.89 -28.64 13.12
C THR A 159 69.87 -29.76 12.05
N SER A 160 70.22 -29.59 10.76
CA SER A 160 70.55 -28.46 9.83
C SER A 160 70.66 -29.04 8.36
N THR A 161 71.42 -28.64 7.30
CA THR A 161 72.53 -27.68 7.02
C THR A 161 72.76 -27.49 5.49
N THR A 162 73.21 -26.32 5.00
CA THR A 162 73.91 -26.03 3.69
C THR A 162 73.17 -26.35 2.35
N SER A 163 73.38 -25.71 1.17
CA SER A 163 74.52 -24.94 0.58
C SER A 163 74.10 -23.79 -0.37
N LYS A 164 75.07 -22.96 -0.80
CA LYS A 164 75.08 -21.97 -1.94
C LYS A 164 76.05 -22.51 -3.04
N PRO A 165 76.33 -21.90 -4.24
CA PRO A 165 75.77 -20.76 -4.99
C PRO A 165 75.24 -21.18 -6.42
N THR A 166 75.38 -20.59 -7.65
CA THR A 166 76.18 -19.47 -8.24
C THR A 166 75.66 -18.98 -9.64
N THR A 167 75.87 -17.68 -9.96
CA THR A 167 76.13 -17.01 -11.28
C THR A 167 75.34 -17.21 -12.60
N SER A 168 75.12 -16.07 -13.29
CA SER A 168 75.09 -15.81 -14.78
C SER A 168 73.90 -16.30 -15.64
N SER A 169 73.53 -15.68 -16.79
CA SER A 169 73.66 -14.28 -17.29
C SER A 169 72.81 -14.04 -18.58
N THR A 170 72.68 -12.77 -19.00
CA THR A 170 72.55 -12.27 -20.41
C THR A 170 71.32 -12.54 -21.34
N LYS A 171 70.54 -11.46 -21.60
CA LYS A 171 70.45 -10.71 -22.89
C LYS A 171 69.39 -11.06 -23.99
N THR A 172 68.96 -10.00 -24.73
CA THR A 172 68.43 -9.91 -26.14
C THR A 172 66.97 -10.34 -26.44
N THR A 173 66.02 -9.41 -26.73
CA THR A 173 65.47 -8.95 -28.06
C THR A 173 64.44 -9.89 -28.73
N SER A 174 63.39 -9.46 -29.47
CA SER A 174 62.72 -8.15 -29.76
C SER A 174 61.31 -8.45 -30.39
N THR A 175 60.43 -7.57 -30.90
CA THR A 175 60.46 -6.13 -31.28
C THR A 175 59.12 -5.46 -30.83
N SER A 176 58.25 -4.67 -31.53
CA SER A 176 58.17 -4.10 -32.90
C SER A 176 57.21 -2.88 -32.95
N SER A 177 57.66 -1.79 -33.59
CA SER A 177 56.99 -0.84 -34.53
C SER A 177 55.43 -0.75 -34.66
N THR A 178 54.79 0.43 -34.79
CA THR A 178 55.28 1.84 -34.84
C THR A 178 54.18 2.89 -34.56
N LYS A 179 54.59 4.12 -34.20
CA LYS A 179 53.77 5.34 -34.07
C LYS A 179 53.68 6.11 -35.43
N PRO A 180 52.89 7.20 -35.54
CA PRO A 180 53.47 8.56 -35.44
C PRO A 180 52.55 9.55 -34.67
N THR A 181 52.84 10.83 -34.42
CA THR A 181 53.95 11.70 -34.86
C THR A 181 54.59 12.40 -33.64
N SER A 182 54.70 13.74 -33.62
CA SER A 182 55.23 14.63 -32.57
C SER A 182 54.12 14.97 -31.52
N SER A 183 54.07 16.06 -30.71
CA SER A 183 54.92 17.26 -30.51
C SER A 183 55.01 17.65 -29.02
N THR A 184 55.46 18.86 -28.63
CA THR A 184 56.86 19.30 -28.42
C THR A 184 56.87 20.66 -27.68
N SER A 185 57.23 20.71 -26.39
CA SER A 185 58.06 21.74 -25.71
C SER A 185 57.88 21.77 -24.17
N LYS A 186 58.69 22.47 -23.35
CA LYS A 186 60.10 22.19 -22.96
C LYS A 186 60.60 23.12 -21.83
N SER A 187 60.42 22.74 -20.56
CA SER A 187 61.14 23.25 -19.36
C SER A 187 60.72 22.40 -18.14
N THR A 188 61.60 21.77 -17.33
CA THR A 188 62.59 22.29 -16.35
C THR A 188 61.97 23.17 -15.25
N SER A 189 62.08 22.86 -13.95
CA SER A 189 62.82 21.75 -13.30
C SER A 189 62.42 21.52 -11.83
N SER A 190 62.50 20.26 -11.38
CA SER A 190 62.98 19.73 -10.07
C SER A 190 62.82 20.53 -8.76
N SER A 191 62.61 19.91 -7.58
CA SER A 191 63.09 18.57 -7.16
C SER A 191 62.31 18.00 -5.96
N SER A 192 62.44 16.67 -5.74
CA SER A 192 62.60 15.97 -4.43
C SER A 192 61.60 16.21 -3.28
N SER A 193 61.17 15.26 -2.43
CA SER A 193 61.41 13.81 -2.21
C SER A 193 60.67 13.45 -0.89
N SER A 194 60.24 12.23 -0.55
CA SER A 194 60.19 10.92 -1.22
C SER A 194 59.37 9.92 -0.38
N THR A 195 59.19 8.70 -0.90
CA THR A 195 59.11 7.42 -0.16
C THR A 195 57.91 7.08 0.75
N SER A 196 57.40 5.86 0.50
CA SER A 196 56.77 4.91 1.45
C SER A 196 55.25 4.92 1.65
N ALA A 197 54.61 3.97 0.96
CA ALA A 197 53.39 3.25 1.37
C ALA A 197 53.73 2.25 2.53
N PRO A 198 52.83 1.38 3.05
CA PRO A 198 51.51 0.97 2.52
C PRO A 198 50.42 0.79 3.61
N SER A 199 49.46 -0.11 3.34
CA SER A 199 48.42 -0.65 4.22
C SER A 199 47.31 0.32 4.68
N SER A 200 46.04 -0.08 4.89
CA SER A 200 45.11 -1.06 4.28
C SER A 200 44.09 -1.42 5.36
N SER A 201 42.79 -1.57 5.01
CA SER A 201 41.69 -1.97 5.92
C SER A 201 41.38 -0.96 7.04
N ALA A 202 40.17 -0.90 7.62
CA ALA A 202 38.84 -1.23 7.11
C ALA A 202 37.77 -0.61 8.03
N SER A 203 36.54 -0.49 7.50
CA SER A 203 35.24 -0.57 8.20
C SER A 203 34.95 0.19 9.51
N SER A 204 33.79 0.86 9.48
CA SER A 204 32.72 0.91 10.50
C SER A 204 32.70 1.99 11.60
N SER A 205 31.45 2.46 11.85
CA SER A 205 30.87 3.14 13.03
C SER A 205 31.63 4.35 13.63
N ALA A 206 31.13 5.59 13.64
CA ALA A 206 29.78 6.16 13.88
C ALA A 206 29.40 6.39 15.37
N SER A 207 29.65 7.63 15.82
CA SER A 207 29.07 8.35 16.97
C SER A 207 29.61 9.80 16.88
N SER A 208 28.83 10.88 16.69
CA SER A 208 27.73 11.46 17.48
C SER A 208 28.18 12.38 18.62
N SER A 209 27.34 13.37 18.98
CA SER A 209 27.42 14.26 20.17
C SER A 209 28.68 15.13 20.35
N ALA A 210 28.62 16.32 19.74
CA ALA A 210 28.79 17.66 20.32
C ALA A 210 29.67 17.95 21.57
N SER A 211 30.28 19.14 21.53
CA SER A 211 30.65 20.04 22.64
C SER A 211 31.65 19.58 23.71
N SER A 212 32.89 20.07 23.61
CA SER A 212 33.44 20.98 24.62
C SER A 212 34.66 21.77 24.08
N SER A 213 34.98 22.88 24.74
CA SER A 213 35.94 23.90 24.31
C SER A 213 37.38 23.68 24.77
N SER A 214 38.35 23.96 23.89
CA SER A 214 39.66 24.49 24.27
C SER A 214 40.11 25.49 23.18
N ALA A 215 40.43 26.77 23.44
CA ALA A 215 41.14 27.48 24.51
C ALA A 215 42.58 27.83 24.11
N SER A 216 42.74 29.03 23.57
CA SER A 216 44.01 29.76 23.51
C SER A 216 43.78 31.24 23.83
N SER A 217 44.29 31.64 25.00
CA SER A 217 45.25 32.74 25.21
C SER A 217 45.37 33.86 24.15
N SER A 218 45.49 35.14 24.49
CA SER A 218 45.53 35.79 25.83
C SER A 218 45.71 37.32 25.71
N SER A 219 45.11 38.10 26.62
CA SER A 219 45.64 39.41 27.11
C SER A 219 44.76 39.96 28.25
N LYS A 220 45.13 41.10 28.87
CA LYS A 220 44.57 41.61 30.14
C LYS A 220 44.04 43.05 30.05
N SER A 221 43.24 43.42 31.07
CA SER A 221 43.11 44.76 31.72
C SER A 221 42.23 45.85 31.08
N GLY A 222 41.68 46.73 31.94
CA GLY A 222 40.81 47.90 31.61
C GLY A 222 39.33 47.54 31.47
N SER A 223 38.38 47.67 32.41
CA SER A 223 38.08 48.63 33.50
C SER A 223 37.54 50.01 33.08
N SER A 224 36.20 50.16 33.08
CA SER A 224 35.38 51.38 33.29
C SER A 224 35.68 52.65 32.47
N THR A 225 34.70 53.30 31.81
CA THR A 225 33.67 54.11 32.50
C THR A 225 32.54 54.62 31.56
N SER A 226 31.33 54.75 32.13
CA SER A 226 30.23 55.74 31.93
C SER A 226 29.77 56.33 30.58
N SER A 227 28.45 56.64 30.59
CA SER A 227 27.72 57.79 29.96
C SER A 227 27.34 57.78 28.46
N SER A 228 26.03 57.61 28.22
CA SER A 228 25.22 58.09 27.08
C SER A 228 24.99 59.62 27.15
N PRO A 229 24.30 60.29 26.19
CA PRO A 229 22.81 60.33 26.20
C PRO A 229 22.08 60.60 24.83
N ALA A 230 20.74 60.65 24.90
CA ALA A 230 19.75 61.19 23.92
C ALA A 230 19.54 60.39 22.60
N SER A 231 18.33 60.30 22.00
CA SER A 231 16.96 60.80 22.30
C SER A 231 15.92 59.79 21.74
N SER A 232 14.85 59.33 22.41
CA SER A 232 13.58 60.00 22.87
C SER A 232 12.78 60.69 21.74
N SER A 233 11.45 60.65 21.59
CA SER A 233 10.27 59.94 22.21
C SER A 233 9.17 59.82 21.10
N SER A 234 7.84 59.54 21.24
CA SER A 234 6.80 59.37 22.30
C SER A 234 5.64 58.51 21.67
N GLU A 235 4.56 57.98 22.27
CA GLU A 235 3.56 58.40 23.30
C GLU A 235 2.54 59.48 22.84
N SER A 236 1.25 59.54 23.26
CA SER A 236 0.45 58.74 24.24
C SER A 236 -1.09 59.03 24.12
N SER A 237 -1.94 58.23 24.79
CA SER A 237 -3.21 58.63 25.49
C SER A 237 -3.84 57.38 26.15
N SER A 238 -4.13 57.22 27.45
CA SER A 238 -4.77 58.06 28.52
C SER A 238 -6.31 58.03 28.51
N ALA A 239 -7.06 58.02 29.64
CA ALA A 239 -6.85 57.61 31.06
C ALA A 239 -8.26 57.64 31.75
N ALA A 240 -8.60 57.09 32.93
CA ALA A 240 -8.01 56.26 34.00
C ALA A 240 -9.14 55.31 34.54
N SER A 241 -9.24 54.70 35.74
CA SER A 241 -8.51 54.54 37.03
C SER A 241 -9.00 53.18 37.66
N SER A 242 -8.86 52.72 38.92
CA SER A 242 -8.56 53.26 40.26
C SER A 242 -7.90 52.17 41.16
N SER A 243 -7.90 52.30 42.50
CA SER A 243 -7.29 51.35 43.49
C SER A 243 -7.94 51.52 44.89
N PRO A 244 -7.56 50.84 46.01
CA PRO A 244 -6.44 49.91 46.33
C PRO A 244 -6.94 48.56 46.96
N ALA A 245 -6.23 47.71 47.76
CA ALA A 245 -4.93 47.79 48.45
C ALA A 245 -4.21 46.44 48.78
N SER A 246 -2.88 46.52 48.82
CA SER A 246 -1.82 45.84 49.62
C SER A 246 -2.00 44.58 50.52
N THR A 247 -0.93 43.75 50.48
CA THR A 247 -0.19 43.05 51.58
C THR A 247 -0.66 41.73 52.24
N SER A 248 -0.06 40.63 51.77
CA SER A 248 0.87 39.68 52.46
C SER A 248 0.49 38.78 53.65
N GLU A 249 1.19 37.62 53.67
CA GLU A 249 1.46 36.69 54.78
C GLU A 249 0.38 35.67 55.20
N SER A 250 0.74 34.81 56.17
CA SER A 250 0.46 33.37 56.10
C SER A 250 0.20 32.69 57.47
N SER A 251 -0.10 31.39 57.39
CA SER A 251 -0.13 30.39 58.48
C SER A 251 -1.46 30.08 59.19
N SER A 252 -1.54 28.80 59.55
CA SER A 252 -2.62 27.96 60.10
C SER A 252 -3.29 28.39 61.41
N SER A 253 -4.55 27.96 61.59
CA SER A 253 -5.04 27.39 62.87
C SER A 253 -6.28 26.48 62.67
N THR A 254 -6.75 25.82 63.73
CA THR A 254 -7.57 24.59 63.70
C THR A 254 -8.94 24.70 64.39
N SER A 255 -9.76 23.64 64.28
CA SER A 255 -11.04 23.37 64.99
C SER A 255 -12.27 24.19 64.52
N SER A 256 -13.51 23.71 64.57
CA SER A 256 -14.12 22.75 65.51
C SER A 256 -15.25 21.88 64.89
N SER A 257 -15.52 20.73 65.50
CA SER A 257 -16.79 19.98 65.31
C SER A 257 -17.90 20.53 66.21
N PRO A 258 -19.16 20.11 66.01
CA PRO A 258 -19.73 19.14 66.96
C PRO A 258 -20.44 17.97 66.27
N ALA A 259 -20.76 16.92 67.05
CA ALA A 259 -21.41 15.69 66.59
C ALA A 259 -22.87 15.59 67.06
N VAL A 260 -23.65 14.77 66.34
CA VAL A 260 -24.89 14.15 66.85
C VAL A 260 -24.86 12.66 66.49
N SER A 261 -25.47 11.83 67.32
CA SER A 261 -25.30 10.37 67.40
C SER A 261 -26.33 9.55 66.63
N SER A 262 -25.91 8.37 66.16
CA SER A 262 -26.61 7.11 66.46
C SER A 262 -25.67 5.90 66.34
N THR A 263 -25.50 5.16 67.43
CA THR A 263 -24.81 3.86 67.46
C THR A 263 -25.76 2.73 67.09
N ASP A 264 -25.27 1.65 66.49
CA ASP A 264 -25.33 0.36 67.20
C ASP A 264 -24.21 -0.62 66.76
N SER A 265 -24.13 -1.77 67.42
CA SER A 265 -22.88 -2.56 67.56
C SER A 265 -23.00 -4.02 67.14
N SER A 266 -21.83 -4.69 67.02
CA SER A 266 -21.62 -6.15 67.13
C SER A 266 -22.08 -7.04 65.95
N SER A 267 -21.55 -8.27 65.73
CA SER A 267 -20.20 -8.81 65.99
C SER A 267 -20.00 -10.21 65.36
N SER A 268 -18.74 -10.59 65.12
CA SER A 268 -18.19 -11.97 65.24
C SER A 268 -18.52 -13.06 64.19
N ALA A 269 -17.61 -14.06 64.16
CA ALA A 269 -17.79 -15.46 63.73
C ALA A 269 -17.73 -15.84 62.22
N SER A 270 -16.50 -15.77 61.69
CA SER A 270 -15.81 -16.85 60.96
C SER A 270 -16.56 -18.17 60.64
N SER A 271 -16.45 -18.64 59.39
CA SER A 271 -16.62 -20.06 59.02
C SER A 271 -15.63 -20.49 57.92
N THR A 272 -14.73 -21.43 58.21
CA THR A 272 -13.75 -21.99 57.27
C THR A 272 -14.17 -23.37 56.75
N SER A 273 -14.31 -23.53 55.43
CA SER A 273 -14.34 -24.82 54.73
C SER A 273 -14.03 -24.61 53.24
N SER A 274 -12.82 -24.86 52.72
CA SER A 274 -12.13 -26.15 52.53
C SER A 274 -12.60 -26.93 51.28
N PHE A 275 -11.78 -26.85 50.22
CA PHE A 275 -11.62 -27.77 49.08
C PHE A 275 -12.70 -28.84 48.77
N GLY A 276 -13.22 -28.78 47.54
CA GLY A 276 -13.76 -29.92 46.80
C GLY A 276 -13.30 -29.85 45.34
N SER A 277 -12.88 -30.96 44.74
CA SER A 277 -12.39 -31.02 43.35
C SER A 277 -12.98 -32.19 42.60
N SER A 278 -13.57 -31.90 41.43
CA SER A 278 -14.19 -32.85 40.49
C SER A 278 -14.35 -32.14 39.13
N SER A 279 -13.44 -32.34 38.18
CA SER A 279 -13.40 -33.46 37.22
C SER A 279 -14.37 -33.32 36.05
N MET A 280 -13.82 -33.14 34.84
CA MET A 280 -14.58 -33.11 33.57
C MET A 280 -15.22 -34.46 33.22
N SER A 281 -16.32 -34.43 32.47
CA SER A 281 -16.57 -35.34 31.33
C SER A 281 -17.67 -34.80 30.42
N GLU A 282 -17.54 -35.07 29.12
CA GLU A 282 -18.36 -34.55 28.03
C GLU A 282 -19.71 -35.26 27.90
N SER A 283 -20.63 -34.69 27.12
CA SER A 283 -21.08 -35.35 25.87
C SER A 283 -21.96 -34.45 25.01
N SER A 284 -21.96 -34.71 23.71
CA SER A 284 -22.61 -33.92 22.67
C SER A 284 -23.79 -34.67 22.03
N SER A 285 -24.57 -33.98 21.20
CA SER A 285 -25.51 -34.61 20.26
C SER A 285 -25.40 -33.95 18.89
N SER A 286 -25.14 -34.75 17.86
CA SER A 286 -25.02 -34.33 16.46
C SER A 286 -26.21 -34.81 15.62
N SER A 287 -26.40 -34.18 14.45
CA SER A 287 -27.32 -34.68 13.42
C SER A 287 -26.72 -34.46 12.03
N THR A 288 -26.25 -35.54 11.41
CA THR A 288 -25.80 -35.58 10.01
C THR A 288 -26.98 -35.88 9.08
N GLU A 289 -27.03 -35.25 7.91
CA GLU A 289 -27.76 -35.80 6.76
C GLU A 289 -27.05 -35.43 5.44
N SER A 290 -27.32 -36.17 4.36
CA SER A 290 -26.47 -36.16 3.16
C SER A 290 -27.17 -36.66 1.90
N THR A 291 -27.22 -35.86 0.82
CA THR A 291 -27.52 -36.36 -0.55
C THR A 291 -27.05 -35.43 -1.69
N SER A 292 -26.19 -35.98 -2.54
CA SER A 292 -26.27 -36.02 -4.02
C SER A 292 -26.75 -34.82 -4.88
N ALA A 293 -25.83 -34.35 -5.73
CA ALA A 293 -25.93 -34.23 -7.20
C ALA A 293 -26.25 -32.89 -7.92
N SER A 294 -25.56 -32.73 -9.07
CA SER A 294 -25.88 -31.95 -10.29
C SER A 294 -25.94 -30.41 -10.27
N SER A 295 -24.80 -29.82 -10.68
CA SER A 295 -24.67 -28.81 -11.75
C SER A 295 -25.84 -27.87 -12.09
N SER A 296 -25.62 -26.57 -11.91
CA SER A 296 -25.96 -25.55 -12.94
C SER A 296 -25.14 -24.27 -12.75
N LEU A 297 -24.69 -23.67 -13.86
CA LEU A 297 -24.15 -22.32 -13.90
C LEU A 297 -25.29 -21.37 -14.31
N THR A 298 -25.70 -20.45 -13.44
CA THR A 298 -26.43 -19.24 -13.83
C THR A 298 -25.96 -18.07 -12.98
N SER A 299 -25.33 -17.10 -13.62
CA SER A 299 -25.02 -15.80 -13.03
C SER A 299 -26.26 -14.89 -13.15
N SER A 300 -26.86 -14.54 -12.01
CA SER A 300 -27.92 -13.53 -11.92
C SER A 300 -27.57 -12.52 -10.83
N SER A 301 -27.29 -11.29 -11.24
CA SER A 301 -27.03 -10.17 -10.35
C SER A 301 -28.32 -9.37 -10.10
N ASP A 302 -28.97 -9.58 -8.95
CA ASP A 302 -30.11 -8.76 -8.53
C ASP A 302 -29.64 -7.57 -7.68
N ILE A 303 -29.52 -6.41 -8.34
CA ILE A 303 -29.29 -5.12 -7.69
C ILE A 303 -30.64 -4.57 -7.24
N SER A 304 -30.94 -4.67 -5.94
CA SER A 304 -32.09 -3.96 -5.34
C SER A 304 -31.72 -2.48 -5.14
N SER A 305 -31.92 -1.67 -6.17
CA SER A 305 -31.68 -0.23 -6.14
C SER A 305 -32.89 0.53 -5.58
N SER A 306 -32.82 0.90 -4.29
CA SER A 306 -33.75 1.87 -3.70
C SER A 306 -33.44 3.28 -4.24
N ALA A 307 -34.26 3.75 -5.17
CA ALA A 307 -34.16 5.11 -5.67
C ALA A 307 -34.46 6.15 -4.58
N SER A 308 -33.64 7.20 -4.50
CA SER A 308 -33.97 8.42 -3.78
C SER A 308 -33.78 9.60 -4.71
N SER A 309 -34.84 10.39 -4.91
CA SER A 309 -34.93 11.43 -5.93
C SER A 309 -34.16 12.70 -5.54
N THR A 310 -33.53 13.33 -6.53
CA THR A 310 -32.83 14.60 -6.37
C THR A 310 -33.74 15.75 -5.95
N ALA A 311 -33.23 16.63 -5.09
CA ALA A 311 -33.76 17.97 -4.86
C ALA A 311 -32.73 18.99 -5.35
N SER A 312 -33.06 19.74 -6.40
CA SER A 312 -32.19 20.78 -6.94
C SER A 312 -32.37 22.10 -6.20
N LEU A 313 -31.27 22.71 -5.75
CA LEU A 313 -31.23 24.13 -5.38
C LEU A 313 -30.06 24.82 -6.10
N THR A 314 -30.40 25.88 -6.82
CA THR A 314 -29.48 26.84 -7.44
C THR A 314 -29.44 28.13 -6.62
N SER A 315 -28.56 29.07 -7.00
CA SER A 315 -28.38 30.41 -6.40
C SER A 315 -27.79 30.44 -4.98
N SER A 316 -27.07 31.47 -4.55
CA SER A 316 -26.32 32.51 -5.31
C SER A 316 -25.25 33.10 -4.39
N SER A 317 -24.09 33.46 -4.93
CA SER A 317 -23.02 34.13 -4.20
C SER A 317 -23.11 35.65 -4.34
N ASP A 318 -24.07 36.28 -3.64
CA ASP A 318 -24.16 37.74 -3.55
C ASP A 318 -23.13 38.31 -2.58
N VAL A 319 -22.45 39.39 -2.98
CA VAL A 319 -21.41 40.08 -2.20
C VAL A 319 -21.74 41.57 -2.14
N SER A 320 -21.89 42.13 -0.93
CA SER A 320 -22.00 43.57 -0.67
C SER A 320 -21.85 43.87 0.83
N SER A 321 -21.28 45.00 1.27
CA SER A 321 -20.53 46.05 0.54
C SER A 321 -19.83 47.02 1.54
N SER A 322 -19.11 48.02 1.01
CA SER A 322 -18.62 49.26 1.68
C SER A 322 -17.45 49.11 2.69
N THR A 323 -16.46 50.02 2.80
CA THR A 323 -15.98 51.20 2.04
C THR A 323 -14.58 51.56 2.60
N SER A 324 -13.63 52.29 1.98
CA SER A 324 -13.41 52.92 0.66
C SER A 324 -11.88 53.16 0.52
N SER A 325 -11.21 54.19 -0.05
CA SER A 325 -11.51 55.45 -0.80
C SER A 325 -10.19 56.08 -1.29
N LEU A 326 -10.17 56.74 -2.47
CA LEU A 326 -9.27 57.86 -2.89
C LEU A 326 -7.74 57.61 -2.94
N SER A 327 -6.95 57.93 -3.98
CA SER A 327 -7.12 58.45 -5.37
C SER A 327 -5.84 58.07 -6.20
N SER A 328 -5.38 58.58 -7.37
CA SER A 328 -5.81 59.57 -8.41
C SER A 328 -4.83 59.50 -9.61
N SER A 329 -5.29 59.79 -10.84
CA SER A 329 -4.48 60.14 -12.05
C SER A 329 -3.60 59.02 -12.67
N SER A 330 -3.33 58.91 -13.98
CA SER A 330 -3.95 59.32 -15.29
C SER A 330 -3.04 58.73 -16.43
N THR A 331 -3.17 58.91 -17.76
CA THR A 331 -4.04 59.72 -18.67
C THR A 331 -3.98 59.10 -20.10
N GLU A 332 -5.11 59.04 -20.83
CA GLU A 332 -5.20 59.01 -22.33
C GLU A 332 -4.51 57.85 -23.13
N THR A 333 -4.79 57.61 -24.43
CA THR A 333 -5.72 58.23 -25.41
C THR A 333 -6.43 57.17 -26.27
N SER A 334 -7.52 57.54 -26.96
CA SER A 334 -8.29 56.69 -27.88
C SER A 334 -7.97 56.96 -29.36
N SER A 335 -8.25 55.98 -30.23
CA SER A 335 -8.62 56.26 -31.63
C SER A 335 -9.53 55.14 -32.17
N SER A 336 -10.41 55.49 -33.11
CA SER A 336 -11.41 54.59 -33.70
C SER A 336 -11.57 54.90 -35.18
N SER A 337 -11.96 53.89 -35.98
CA SER A 337 -12.51 54.10 -37.31
C SER A 337 -13.41 52.91 -37.69
N SER A 338 -14.42 53.20 -38.51
CA SER A 338 -15.50 52.28 -38.83
C SER A 338 -15.98 52.50 -40.26
N SER A 339 -16.27 51.43 -41.00
CA SER A 339 -17.05 51.51 -42.23
C SER A 339 -17.86 50.22 -42.46
N THR A 340 -19.15 50.39 -42.68
CA THR A 340 -20.12 49.33 -42.98
C THR A 340 -20.55 49.43 -44.43
N SER A 341 -20.66 48.29 -45.14
CA SER A 341 -21.51 48.20 -46.32
C SER A 341 -21.90 46.75 -46.69
N SER A 342 -23.12 46.66 -47.20
CA SER A 342 -23.84 45.55 -47.84
C SER A 342 -24.93 46.24 -48.71
N PRO A 343 -25.70 45.57 -49.62
CA PRO A 343 -25.99 44.14 -49.67
C PRO A 343 -26.15 43.51 -51.10
N SER A 344 -26.55 42.22 -51.09
CA SER A 344 -27.45 41.51 -52.03
C SER A 344 -27.34 41.62 -53.56
N SER A 345 -27.26 40.47 -54.23
CA SER A 345 -28.07 40.14 -55.41
C SER A 345 -28.24 38.61 -55.57
N THR A 346 -29.22 38.16 -56.38
CA THR A 346 -29.68 36.75 -56.45
C THR A 346 -29.82 36.29 -57.89
N SER A 347 -29.40 35.06 -58.21
CA SER A 347 -29.86 34.32 -59.40
C SER A 347 -29.59 32.80 -59.31
N THR A 348 -30.48 32.00 -59.89
CA THR A 348 -30.39 30.53 -60.01
C THR A 348 -30.20 30.09 -61.46
N THR A 349 -29.57 28.94 -61.71
CA THR A 349 -30.02 27.86 -62.62
C THR A 349 -29.00 26.71 -62.70
N SER A 350 -29.40 25.58 -63.28
CA SER A 350 -28.71 24.27 -63.19
C SER A 350 -28.13 23.81 -64.52
N SER A 351 -27.03 23.05 -64.50
CA SER A 351 -26.65 22.16 -65.61
C SER A 351 -25.76 20.99 -65.14
N THR A 352 -25.97 19.81 -65.73
CA THR A 352 -25.27 18.56 -65.37
C THR A 352 -24.17 18.22 -66.37
N SER A 353 -22.97 17.90 -65.90
CA SER A 353 -22.00 17.12 -66.69
C SER A 353 -20.97 16.44 -65.79
N SER A 354 -20.51 15.26 -66.21
CA SER A 354 -19.60 14.39 -65.47
C SER A 354 -18.24 14.29 -66.16
N THR A 355 -17.13 14.46 -65.44
CA THR A 355 -15.88 13.77 -65.74
C THR A 355 -14.97 13.67 -64.52
N SER A 356 -14.10 12.65 -64.56
CA SER A 356 -13.08 12.32 -63.57
C SER A 356 -12.09 13.46 -63.27
N SER A 357 -11.79 13.66 -61.99
CA SER A 357 -10.55 14.31 -61.54
C SER A 357 -9.83 13.43 -60.52
N THR A 358 -8.54 13.19 -60.76
CA THR A 358 -7.69 12.33 -59.92
C THR A 358 -7.46 13.01 -58.56
N SER A 359 -7.90 12.39 -57.47
CA SER A 359 -7.65 12.87 -56.11
C SER A 359 -6.20 12.62 -55.70
N THR A 360 -5.29 13.49 -56.14
CA THR A 360 -3.92 13.53 -55.64
C THR A 360 -3.93 13.89 -54.16
N SER A 361 -3.56 12.93 -53.32
CA SER A 361 -3.44 13.07 -51.87
C SER A 361 -2.25 13.99 -51.52
N SER A 362 -2.50 15.30 -51.60
CA SER A 362 -1.58 16.33 -51.11
C SER A 362 -1.48 16.23 -49.59
N SER A 363 -0.50 15.45 -49.12
CA SER A 363 -0.09 15.41 -47.71
C SER A 363 0.40 16.80 -47.30
N ALA A 364 -0.51 17.63 -46.81
CA ALA A 364 -0.21 18.96 -46.30
C ALA A 364 0.54 18.86 -44.97
N THR A 365 1.84 18.58 -45.05
CA THR A 365 2.76 18.55 -43.90
C THR A 365 2.88 19.95 -43.33
N ALA A 366 1.97 20.31 -42.42
CA ALA A 366 1.92 21.59 -41.75
C ALA A 366 3.08 21.71 -40.73
N THR A 367 4.26 22.09 -41.23
CA THR A 367 5.42 22.42 -40.40
C THR A 367 5.06 23.56 -39.44
N PRO A 368 5.18 23.39 -38.10
CA PRO A 368 4.86 24.47 -37.16
C PRO A 368 5.70 25.72 -37.40
N SER A 369 5.06 26.89 -37.50
CA SER A 369 5.75 28.17 -37.74
C SER A 369 6.53 28.68 -36.52
N SER A 370 6.29 28.12 -35.34
CA SER A 370 7.12 28.28 -34.15
C SER A 370 7.08 27.00 -33.31
N LEU A 371 8.26 26.53 -32.87
CA LEU A 371 8.39 25.47 -31.86
C LEU A 371 8.22 26.06 -30.45
N ALA A 372 7.82 25.24 -29.49
CA ALA A 372 7.53 25.71 -28.14
C ALA A 372 8.76 26.03 -27.28
N ASN A 373 8.60 27.04 -26.42
CA ASN A 373 9.60 27.50 -25.45
C ASN A 373 9.30 26.98 -24.03
N SER A 374 8.02 26.71 -23.73
CA SER A 374 7.60 26.09 -22.47
C SER A 374 6.31 25.30 -22.63
N VAL A 375 6.17 24.27 -21.80
CA VAL A 375 5.02 23.36 -21.77
C VAL A 375 4.69 23.05 -20.31
N SER A 376 3.47 23.30 -19.88
CA SER A 376 2.93 22.87 -18.57
C SER A 376 3.05 21.35 -18.42
N SER A 377 3.40 20.85 -17.23
CA SER A 377 3.56 19.41 -16.99
C SER A 377 2.24 18.66 -16.75
N THR A 378 1.09 19.34 -16.74
CA THR A 378 -0.23 18.73 -16.53
C THR A 378 -0.51 17.66 -17.58
N ILE A 379 -1.02 16.50 -17.15
CA ILE A 379 -1.41 15.42 -18.06
C ILE A 379 -2.89 15.52 -18.42
N LEU A 380 -3.23 15.57 -19.71
CA LEU A 380 -4.63 15.50 -20.17
C LEU A 380 -5.07 14.03 -20.26
N ILE A 381 -6.07 13.64 -19.49
CA ILE A 381 -6.71 12.33 -19.55
C ILE A 381 -7.99 12.46 -20.38
N ILE A 382 -8.14 11.65 -21.41
CA ILE A 382 -9.31 11.59 -22.30
C ILE A 382 -9.97 10.22 -22.12
N ALA A 383 -11.20 10.20 -21.62
CA ALA A 383 -11.93 8.98 -21.27
C ALA A 383 -13.42 9.10 -21.59
N LYS A 384 -14.13 7.97 -21.63
CA LYS A 384 -15.60 7.94 -21.88
C LYS A 384 -16.41 8.41 -20.68
N ASP A 385 -15.90 8.14 -19.48
CA ASP A 385 -16.59 8.26 -18.21
C ASP A 385 -15.56 8.30 -17.05
N GLN A 386 -16.04 8.58 -15.83
CA GLN A 386 -15.17 8.72 -14.66
C GLN A 386 -14.51 7.41 -14.20
N ALA A 387 -15.13 6.24 -14.44
CA ALA A 387 -14.56 4.94 -14.07
C ALA A 387 -13.44 4.53 -15.04
N SER A 388 -13.58 4.88 -16.32
CA SER A 388 -12.52 4.83 -17.32
C SER A 388 -11.38 5.80 -16.96
N ALA A 389 -11.69 7.07 -16.63
CA ALA A 389 -10.67 8.06 -16.27
C ALA A 389 -9.80 7.65 -15.08
N LYS A 390 -10.40 7.02 -14.05
CA LYS A 390 -9.70 6.48 -12.87
C LYS A 390 -8.56 5.51 -13.21
N GLN A 391 -8.67 4.75 -14.30
CA GLN A 391 -7.63 3.78 -14.69
C GLN A 391 -6.30 4.44 -15.11
N ALA A 392 -6.31 5.76 -15.36
CA ALA A 392 -5.11 6.58 -15.53
C ALA A 392 -4.89 7.57 -14.37
N SER A 393 -5.97 8.17 -13.83
CA SER A 393 -5.86 9.26 -12.87
C SER A 393 -5.39 8.80 -11.48
N THR A 394 -5.71 7.57 -11.06
CA THR A 394 -5.30 7.04 -9.75
C THR A 394 -3.77 6.94 -9.66
N GLY A 395 -3.10 6.47 -10.71
CA GLY A 395 -1.63 6.44 -10.77
C GLY A 395 -1.00 7.82 -10.73
N LEU A 396 -1.53 8.79 -11.48
CA LEU A 396 -1.02 10.17 -11.46
C LEU A 396 -1.24 10.82 -10.08
N ASN A 397 -2.40 10.61 -9.46
CA ASN A 397 -2.68 11.03 -8.08
C ASN A 397 -1.74 10.36 -7.06
N ALA A 398 -1.39 9.09 -7.23
CA ALA A 398 -0.46 8.37 -6.36
C ALA A 398 0.93 9.06 -6.36
N TYR A 399 1.46 9.38 -7.54
CA TYR A 399 2.68 10.17 -7.68
C TYR A 399 2.53 11.65 -7.24
N GLY A 400 1.30 12.19 -7.21
CA GLY A 400 1.04 13.62 -7.01
C GLY A 400 1.27 14.49 -8.25
N ILE A 401 1.16 13.90 -9.46
CA ILE A 401 1.32 14.58 -10.75
C ILE A 401 -0.01 15.25 -11.14
N PRO A 402 -0.04 16.56 -11.44
CA PRO A 402 -1.24 17.26 -11.89
C PRO A 402 -1.80 16.68 -13.19
N TYR A 403 -3.12 16.55 -13.26
CA TYR A 403 -3.84 16.08 -14.43
C TYR A 403 -5.19 16.81 -14.59
N GLU A 404 -5.73 16.76 -15.80
CA GLU A 404 -7.08 17.21 -16.15
C GLU A 404 -7.84 16.04 -16.80
N VAL A 405 -9.16 15.97 -16.64
CA VAL A 405 -9.99 14.90 -17.22
C VAL A 405 -11.00 15.50 -18.19
N LEU A 406 -10.87 15.14 -19.47
CA LEU A 406 -11.90 15.32 -20.48
C LEU A 406 -12.74 14.04 -20.57
N LEU A 407 -14.03 14.16 -20.25
CA LEU A 407 -15.00 13.09 -20.49
C LEU A 407 -15.66 13.31 -21.85
N VAL A 408 -15.47 12.36 -22.76
CA VAL A 408 -15.98 12.39 -24.14
C VAL A 408 -17.18 11.45 -24.25
N PRO A 409 -18.44 11.96 -24.22
CA PRO A 409 -19.62 11.13 -24.41
C PRO A 409 -19.75 10.67 -25.86
N GLN A 410 -20.64 9.71 -26.14
CA GLN A 410 -20.87 9.20 -27.51
C GLN A 410 -21.30 10.28 -28.52
N ALA A 411 -21.90 11.39 -28.06
CA ALA A 411 -22.24 12.54 -28.91
C ALA A 411 -21.03 13.39 -29.34
N GLY A 412 -19.83 13.10 -28.82
CA GLY A 412 -18.65 13.94 -28.93
C GLY A 412 -18.66 15.12 -27.95
N ILE A 413 -17.51 15.80 -27.85
CA ILE A 413 -17.31 17.05 -27.12
C ILE A 413 -16.11 17.78 -27.76
N GLU A 414 -16.00 19.10 -27.61
CA GLU A 414 -14.81 19.85 -28.02
C GLU A 414 -13.58 19.47 -27.17
N LEU A 415 -12.37 19.69 -27.71
CA LEU A 415 -11.13 19.56 -26.94
C LEU A 415 -10.90 20.80 -26.07
N PRO A 416 -10.28 20.69 -24.89
CA PRO A 416 -9.83 21.85 -24.13
C PRO A 416 -8.73 22.59 -24.89
N VAL A 417 -8.46 23.84 -24.49
CA VAL A 417 -7.45 24.70 -25.11
C VAL A 417 -6.06 24.09 -24.91
N LEU A 418 -5.54 23.41 -25.94
CA LEU A 418 -4.28 22.65 -25.86
C LEU A 418 -3.05 23.56 -25.65
N SER A 419 -3.05 24.77 -26.19
CA SER A 419 -1.97 25.75 -26.04
C SER A 419 -2.52 27.16 -25.82
N SER A 420 -1.87 27.90 -24.92
CA SER A 420 -2.20 29.30 -24.59
C SER A 420 -1.51 30.30 -25.53
N THR A 421 -0.41 29.90 -26.17
CA THR A 421 0.21 30.62 -27.29
C THR A 421 0.79 29.62 -28.29
N ASN A 422 1.24 30.08 -29.47
CA ASN A 422 1.98 29.24 -30.42
C ASN A 422 3.33 28.69 -29.88
N THR A 423 3.76 29.13 -28.68
CA THR A 423 4.99 28.67 -28.02
C THR A 423 4.80 28.19 -26.56
N THR A 424 3.55 28.16 -26.07
CA THR A 424 3.20 27.77 -24.69
C THR A 424 2.12 26.69 -24.68
N GLY A 425 2.52 25.46 -24.36
CA GLY A 425 1.60 24.30 -24.29
C GLY A 425 0.99 24.13 -22.90
N ASN A 426 -0.30 23.79 -22.83
CA ASN A 426 -1.03 23.67 -21.57
C ASN A 426 -0.96 22.25 -20.95
N TYR A 427 -0.58 21.25 -21.74
CA TYR A 427 -0.45 19.85 -21.30
C TYR A 427 0.89 19.21 -21.72
N GLY A 428 1.55 18.53 -20.79
CA GLY A 428 2.87 17.89 -20.97
C GLY A 428 2.81 16.46 -21.51
N GLY A 429 1.61 15.89 -21.54
CA GLY A 429 1.32 14.57 -22.08
C GLY A 429 -0.19 14.37 -22.18
N ILE A 430 -0.59 13.40 -23.01
CA ILE A 430 -1.98 12.99 -23.20
C ILE A 430 -2.10 11.51 -22.85
N VAL A 431 -3.18 11.09 -22.19
CA VAL A 431 -3.55 9.68 -21.97
C VAL A 431 -4.96 9.47 -22.49
N ILE A 432 -5.18 8.50 -23.39
CA ILE A 432 -6.49 8.22 -23.97
C ILE A 432 -6.87 6.77 -23.66
N LEU A 433 -8.07 6.54 -23.13
CA LEU A 433 -8.54 5.21 -22.73
C LEU A 433 -9.64 4.69 -23.66
N SER A 434 -9.49 3.43 -24.09
CA SER A 434 -10.37 2.73 -25.04
C SER A 434 -10.61 3.52 -26.34
N GLU A 435 -9.67 4.40 -26.72
CA GLU A 435 -9.78 5.39 -27.81
C GLU A 435 -11.02 6.31 -27.75
N VAL A 436 -11.66 6.39 -26.58
CA VAL A 436 -13.04 6.87 -26.41
C VAL A 436 -14.01 6.31 -27.46
N SER A 437 -13.87 5.02 -27.76
CA SER A 437 -14.62 4.29 -28.78
C SER A 437 -15.98 3.80 -28.28
N TYR A 438 -17.01 3.98 -29.12
CA TYR A 438 -18.39 3.56 -28.91
C TYR A 438 -18.92 2.83 -30.15
N ASN A 439 -19.93 1.98 -29.97
CA ASN A 439 -20.64 1.37 -31.08
C ASN A 439 -21.72 2.33 -31.60
N TYR A 440 -21.56 2.83 -32.82
CA TYR A 440 -22.52 3.67 -33.55
C TYR A 440 -23.38 2.86 -34.53
N GLY A 441 -23.25 1.53 -34.51
CA GLY A 441 -23.99 0.62 -35.36
C GLY A 441 -25.41 0.34 -34.84
N THR A 442 -26.24 -0.27 -35.69
CA THR A 442 -27.55 -0.76 -35.30
C THR A 442 -27.46 -2.13 -34.62
N ALA A 443 -28.52 -2.55 -33.94
CA ALA A 443 -28.57 -3.88 -33.33
C ALA A 443 -28.31 -4.98 -34.38
N GLY A 444 -27.23 -5.75 -34.19
CA GLY A 444 -26.78 -6.80 -35.12
C GLY A 444 -25.70 -6.38 -36.12
N ALA A 445 -25.27 -5.12 -36.16
CA ALA A 445 -24.18 -4.65 -37.01
C ALA A 445 -23.27 -3.67 -36.24
N GLU A 446 -22.12 -4.14 -35.76
CA GLU A 446 -21.20 -3.32 -34.97
C GLU A 446 -20.43 -2.30 -35.84
N ASN A 447 -20.33 -1.06 -35.35
CA ASN A 447 -19.54 0.01 -35.95
C ASN A 447 -18.85 0.79 -34.82
N TYR A 448 -17.75 0.24 -34.31
CA TYR A 448 -16.93 0.87 -33.28
C TYR A 448 -15.99 1.91 -33.87
N HIS A 449 -16.10 3.16 -33.41
CA HIS A 449 -15.12 4.22 -33.69
C HIS A 449 -15.07 5.25 -32.54
N SER A 450 -14.04 6.09 -32.55
CA SER A 450 -13.81 7.13 -31.54
C SER A 450 -14.91 8.21 -31.57
N ALA A 451 -15.33 8.67 -30.39
CA ALA A 451 -16.17 9.86 -30.23
C ALA A 451 -15.41 11.18 -30.43
N LEU A 452 -14.07 11.15 -30.58
CA LEU A 452 -13.31 12.28 -31.12
C LEU A 452 -13.25 12.18 -32.64
N THR A 453 -13.56 13.28 -33.32
CA THR A 453 -13.50 13.37 -34.78
C THR A 453 -12.05 13.30 -35.31
N ASP A 454 -11.88 12.92 -36.59
CA ASP A 454 -10.57 12.93 -37.26
C ASP A 454 -9.86 14.28 -37.14
N ALA A 455 -10.61 15.40 -37.21
CA ALA A 455 -10.07 16.74 -37.03
C ALA A 455 -9.50 16.96 -35.62
N GLN A 456 -10.15 16.43 -34.59
CA GLN A 456 -9.66 16.50 -33.20
C GLN A 456 -8.45 15.60 -32.98
N TRP A 457 -8.44 14.39 -33.55
CA TRP A 457 -7.25 13.55 -33.56
C TRP A 457 -6.07 14.26 -34.25
N LEU A 458 -6.29 14.92 -35.40
CA LEU A 458 -5.28 15.73 -36.08
C LEU A 458 -4.80 16.92 -35.24
N LEU A 459 -5.67 17.59 -34.47
CA LEU A 459 -5.28 18.66 -33.53
C LEU A 459 -4.38 18.11 -32.41
N LEU A 460 -4.73 16.99 -31.78
CA LEU A 460 -3.88 16.33 -30.79
C LEU A 460 -2.54 15.91 -31.42
N TYR A 461 -2.54 15.46 -32.68
CA TYR A 461 -1.34 15.04 -33.39
C TYR A 461 -0.42 16.19 -33.80
N ALA A 462 -0.97 17.35 -34.17
CA ALA A 462 -0.23 18.59 -34.41
C ALA A 462 0.36 19.14 -33.10
N TYR A 463 -0.41 19.10 -32.00
CA TYR A 463 0.06 19.49 -30.67
C TYR A 463 1.27 18.65 -30.22
N GLN A 464 1.27 17.34 -30.49
CA GLN A 464 2.44 16.49 -30.25
C GLN A 464 3.71 16.92 -31.02
N LEU A 465 3.57 17.45 -32.24
CA LEU A 465 4.71 17.88 -33.06
C LEU A 465 5.23 19.28 -32.68
N GLN A 466 4.33 20.22 -32.37
CA GLN A 466 4.69 21.61 -32.05
C GLN A 466 5.28 21.77 -30.64
N PHE A 467 4.81 20.96 -29.69
CA PHE A 467 5.17 21.02 -28.27
C PHE A 467 6.01 19.83 -27.80
N GLY A 468 6.31 18.87 -28.69
CA GLY A 468 7.13 17.70 -28.40
C GLY A 468 6.56 16.79 -27.30
N ILE A 469 5.25 16.74 -27.11
CA ILE A 469 4.64 15.96 -26.00
C ILE A 469 4.29 14.53 -26.42
N ARG A 470 4.20 13.65 -25.43
CA ARG A 470 3.94 12.20 -25.61
C ARG A 470 2.47 11.87 -25.40
N MET A 471 1.98 10.86 -26.11
CA MET A 471 0.62 10.34 -25.99
C MET A 471 0.65 8.87 -25.54
N VAL A 472 -0.13 8.52 -24.53
CA VAL A 472 -0.37 7.14 -24.11
C VAL A 472 -1.77 6.75 -24.57
N ARG A 473 -1.94 5.55 -25.13
CA ARG A 473 -3.26 4.96 -25.41
C ARG A 473 -3.38 3.63 -24.65
N ILE A 474 -4.40 3.50 -23.82
CA ILE A 474 -4.66 2.32 -22.97
C ILE A 474 -5.93 1.64 -23.49
N ASP A 475 -5.99 0.31 -23.39
CA ASP A 475 -7.13 -0.51 -23.86
C ASP A 475 -7.40 -0.35 -25.37
N VAL A 476 -6.37 -0.52 -26.19
CA VAL A 476 -6.43 -0.30 -27.64
C VAL A 476 -6.56 -1.60 -28.42
N TYR A 477 -7.37 -1.59 -29.49
CA TYR A 477 -7.39 -2.66 -30.47
C TYR A 477 -6.18 -2.56 -31.43
N PRO A 478 -5.35 -3.61 -31.58
CA PRO A 478 -4.19 -3.59 -32.48
C PRO A 478 -4.61 -3.24 -33.92
N SER A 479 -3.91 -2.31 -34.55
CA SER A 479 -4.30 -1.79 -35.87
C SER A 479 -3.12 -1.20 -36.65
N PRO A 480 -3.25 -0.99 -37.98
CA PRO A 480 -2.23 -0.31 -38.78
C PRO A 480 -1.83 1.06 -38.23
N SER A 481 -2.74 1.78 -37.53
CA SER A 481 -2.43 3.05 -36.84
C SER A 481 -1.36 2.95 -35.74
N THR A 482 -1.11 1.72 -35.27
CA THR A 482 -0.12 1.36 -34.24
C THR A 482 1.02 0.50 -34.81
N GLY A 483 1.06 0.30 -36.14
CA GLY A 483 2.01 -0.58 -36.82
C GLY A 483 1.86 -2.06 -36.48
N THR A 484 0.64 -2.49 -36.09
CA THR A 484 0.36 -3.87 -35.66
C THR A 484 -0.88 -4.47 -36.34
N THR A 485 -1.06 -5.78 -36.16
CA THR A 485 -2.28 -6.52 -36.47
C THR A 485 -2.67 -7.38 -35.27
N PRO A 486 -3.96 -7.60 -34.98
CA PRO A 486 -4.39 -8.53 -33.94
C PRO A 486 -4.17 -9.97 -34.41
N ILE A 487 -3.88 -10.85 -33.46
CA ILE A 487 -3.79 -12.32 -33.66
C ILE A 487 -5.02 -12.98 -33.03
N ALA A 488 -5.32 -12.64 -31.77
CA ALA A 488 -6.50 -13.10 -31.03
C ALA A 488 -6.79 -12.19 -29.82
N GLY A 489 -8.00 -12.25 -29.28
CA GLY A 489 -8.35 -11.68 -27.96
C GLY A 489 -8.29 -12.75 -26.86
N CYS A 490 -7.87 -12.38 -25.66
CA CYS A 490 -7.73 -13.26 -24.50
C CYS A 490 -8.08 -12.49 -23.20
N CYS A 491 -8.44 -13.12 -22.09
CA CYS A 491 -8.65 -14.55 -21.87
C CYS A 491 -10.03 -14.82 -21.24
N ALA A 492 -10.56 -16.03 -21.43
CA ALA A 492 -11.76 -16.48 -20.75
C ALA A 492 -11.47 -16.84 -19.28
N ASP A 493 -12.52 -16.92 -18.46
CA ASP A 493 -12.39 -17.23 -17.03
C ASP A 493 -11.60 -18.53 -16.78
N GLY A 494 -10.68 -18.48 -15.83
CA GLY A 494 -9.80 -19.59 -15.48
C GLY A 494 -8.63 -19.86 -16.45
N GLN A 495 -8.47 -19.08 -17.53
CA GLN A 495 -7.29 -19.12 -18.39
C GLN A 495 -6.28 -18.03 -17.97
N GLU A 496 -4.98 -18.36 -17.96
CA GLU A 496 -3.88 -17.42 -17.65
C GLU A 496 -2.92 -17.28 -18.83
N GLN A 497 -2.56 -16.03 -19.14
CA GLN A 497 -1.55 -15.65 -20.13
C GLN A 497 -0.66 -14.55 -19.55
N PHE A 498 0.45 -14.91 -18.92
CA PHE A 498 1.33 -13.94 -18.25
C PHE A 498 1.85 -12.85 -19.20
N VAL A 499 1.79 -11.60 -18.75
CA VAL A 499 2.38 -10.43 -19.42
C VAL A 499 3.72 -10.04 -18.78
N SER A 500 4.69 -9.57 -19.57
CA SER A 500 5.96 -9.04 -19.07
C SER A 500 6.50 -7.92 -19.95
N PHE A 501 7.34 -7.05 -19.37
CA PHE A 501 8.09 -6.06 -20.14
C PHE A 501 9.21 -6.76 -20.93
N SER A 502 9.19 -6.66 -22.25
CA SER A 502 10.27 -7.13 -23.13
C SER A 502 11.40 -6.10 -23.26
N ASN A 503 11.09 -4.81 -23.08
CA ASN A 503 12.07 -3.73 -23.08
C ASN A 503 11.61 -2.56 -22.19
N THR A 504 12.50 -2.04 -21.35
CA THR A 504 12.25 -0.89 -20.45
C THR A 504 13.12 0.33 -20.75
N SER A 505 13.96 0.28 -21.81
CA SER A 505 14.98 1.31 -22.09
C SER A 505 14.42 2.70 -22.42
N ALA A 506 13.16 2.80 -22.81
CA ALA A 506 12.47 4.07 -23.07
C ALA A 506 11.97 4.78 -21.80
N PHE A 507 11.97 4.10 -20.64
CA PHE A 507 11.48 4.61 -19.36
C PHE A 507 12.33 4.11 -18.17
N PRO A 508 13.67 4.26 -18.20
CA PRO A 508 14.56 3.61 -17.24
C PRO A 508 14.35 4.06 -15.78
N THR A 509 13.92 5.30 -15.55
CA THR A 509 13.59 5.82 -14.21
C THR A 509 12.41 5.10 -13.54
N ALA A 510 11.60 4.37 -14.33
CA ALA A 510 10.51 3.56 -13.79
C ALA A 510 11.02 2.43 -12.88
N GLY A 511 12.28 1.99 -13.02
CA GLY A 511 12.88 0.95 -12.16
C GLY A 511 12.16 -0.41 -12.27
N LEU A 512 11.58 -0.71 -13.44
CA LEU A 512 10.81 -1.92 -13.74
C LEU A 512 11.71 -3.01 -14.32
N ARG A 513 11.47 -4.27 -13.95
CA ARG A 513 12.32 -5.40 -14.36
C ARG A 513 11.81 -6.07 -15.64
N THR A 514 12.65 -6.05 -16.66
CA THR A 514 12.46 -6.78 -17.92
C THR A 514 12.29 -8.27 -17.66
N GLY A 515 11.34 -8.92 -18.34
CA GLY A 515 11.04 -10.34 -18.21
C GLY A 515 10.23 -10.74 -16.97
N ALA A 516 9.98 -9.83 -16.02
CA ALA A 516 9.12 -10.12 -14.87
C ALA A 516 7.67 -10.36 -15.31
N GLN A 517 7.22 -11.62 -15.21
CA GLN A 517 5.87 -12.05 -15.55
C GLN A 517 4.84 -11.60 -14.51
N MET A 518 3.68 -11.14 -14.97
CA MET A 518 2.53 -10.71 -14.17
C MET A 518 1.25 -11.34 -14.73
N THR A 519 0.28 -11.64 -13.86
CA THR A 519 -1.00 -12.27 -14.25
C THR A 519 -1.86 -11.34 -15.12
N THR A 520 -2.52 -11.89 -16.14
CA THR A 520 -3.56 -11.17 -16.90
C THR A 520 -4.98 -11.60 -16.52
N ALA A 521 -5.14 -12.51 -15.56
CA ALA A 521 -6.45 -12.95 -15.09
C ALA A 521 -7.36 -11.75 -14.73
N GLY A 522 -8.61 -11.79 -15.17
CA GLY A 522 -9.58 -10.71 -15.01
C GLY A 522 -9.32 -9.44 -15.84
N GLN A 523 -8.34 -9.43 -16.76
CA GLN A 523 -8.08 -8.31 -17.67
C GLN A 523 -8.15 -8.78 -19.12
N TYR A 524 -9.04 -8.18 -19.90
CA TYR A 524 -9.15 -8.49 -21.33
C TYR A 524 -8.02 -7.84 -22.11
N HIS A 525 -7.52 -8.52 -23.14
CA HIS A 525 -6.35 -8.11 -23.89
C HIS A 525 -6.32 -8.68 -25.32
N TYR A 526 -5.57 -8.05 -26.20
CA TYR A 526 -5.36 -8.49 -27.58
C TYR A 526 -3.90 -8.88 -27.79
N ILE A 527 -3.67 -10.13 -28.19
CA ILE A 527 -2.36 -10.59 -28.63
C ILE A 527 -2.11 -9.98 -30.02
N ALA A 528 -1.04 -9.19 -30.17
CA ALA A 528 -0.70 -8.51 -31.42
C ALA A 528 0.58 -9.04 -32.08
N SER A 529 0.71 -8.80 -33.39
CA SER A 529 1.97 -8.88 -34.12
C SER A 529 2.34 -7.50 -34.68
N ILE A 530 3.63 -7.18 -34.77
CA ILE A 530 4.10 -5.97 -35.46
C ILE A 530 4.13 -6.23 -36.97
N THR A 531 3.46 -5.37 -37.72
CA THR A 531 3.41 -5.38 -39.19
C THR A 531 4.26 -4.29 -39.82
N ASP A 532 4.51 -3.18 -39.09
CA ASP A 532 5.42 -2.12 -39.50
C ASP A 532 6.44 -1.78 -38.39
N ALA A 533 7.60 -2.43 -38.47
CA ALA A 533 8.72 -2.20 -37.56
C ALA A 533 9.48 -0.89 -37.84
N SER A 534 9.12 -0.12 -38.87
CA SER A 534 9.68 1.24 -39.08
C SER A 534 9.03 2.27 -38.16
N ILE A 535 7.76 2.05 -37.79
CA ILE A 535 7.02 2.90 -36.85
C ILE A 535 6.74 2.26 -35.49
N ALA A 536 6.88 0.94 -35.31
CA ALA A 536 6.47 0.23 -34.08
C ALA A 536 7.60 -0.60 -33.45
N SER A 537 7.72 -0.51 -32.12
CA SER A 537 8.67 -1.29 -31.32
C SER A 537 7.98 -1.88 -30.09
N ALA A 538 8.13 -3.18 -29.82
CA ALA A 538 7.51 -3.83 -28.67
C ALA A 538 8.23 -3.45 -27.37
N PHE A 539 7.45 -3.13 -26.33
CA PHE A 539 7.95 -2.96 -24.95
C PHE A 539 7.29 -3.92 -23.96
N LEU A 540 6.12 -4.48 -24.32
CA LEU A 540 5.30 -5.36 -23.51
C LEU A 540 4.91 -6.60 -24.35
N THR A 541 4.98 -7.79 -23.74
CA THR A 541 4.75 -9.08 -24.42
C THR A 541 3.95 -10.05 -23.55
N TYR A 542 3.11 -10.86 -24.19
CA TYR A 542 2.44 -12.00 -23.57
C TYR A 542 3.24 -13.29 -23.80
N GLY A 543 3.28 -14.14 -22.78
CA GLY A 543 3.76 -15.53 -22.90
C GLY A 543 2.72 -16.44 -23.57
N ALA A 544 3.02 -17.74 -23.63
CA ALA A 544 2.04 -18.75 -24.03
C ALA A 544 0.86 -18.81 -23.05
N THR A 545 -0.36 -18.98 -23.56
CA THR A 545 -1.56 -19.19 -22.74
C THR A 545 -1.54 -20.58 -22.12
N THR A 546 -1.85 -20.69 -20.84
CA THR A 546 -1.97 -21.98 -20.14
C THR A 546 -3.34 -22.60 -20.41
N GLY A 547 -3.40 -23.92 -20.67
CA GLY A 547 -4.65 -24.67 -20.84
C GLY A 547 -5.16 -24.87 -22.28
N THR A 548 -4.71 -24.08 -23.27
CA THR A 548 -5.19 -24.17 -24.67
C THR A 548 -4.15 -24.68 -25.67
N SER A 549 -4.60 -25.46 -26.65
CA SER A 549 -3.89 -25.65 -27.92
C SER A 549 -4.49 -24.75 -29.02
N GLY A 550 -3.69 -24.38 -30.03
CA GLY A 550 -4.11 -23.49 -31.13
C GLY A 550 -3.43 -22.12 -31.11
N THR A 551 -4.12 -21.10 -31.65
CA THR A 551 -3.56 -19.77 -31.98
C THR A 551 -2.97 -19.01 -30.78
N TYR A 552 -3.35 -19.38 -29.56
CA TYR A 552 -2.94 -18.76 -28.29
C TYR A 552 -1.60 -19.27 -27.74
N ALA A 553 -1.05 -20.35 -28.32
CA ALA A 553 0.04 -21.13 -27.72
C ALA A 553 1.45 -20.49 -27.81
N ALA A 554 1.64 -19.43 -28.59
CA ALA A 554 2.94 -18.80 -28.83
C ALA A 554 3.17 -17.47 -28.05
N GLY A 555 2.12 -16.86 -27.50
CA GLY A 555 2.17 -15.50 -27.01
C GLY A 555 2.26 -14.46 -28.13
N GLY A 556 2.74 -13.24 -27.81
CA GLY A 556 2.85 -12.15 -28.78
C GLY A 556 3.11 -10.78 -28.15
N VAL A 557 2.86 -9.71 -28.89
CA VAL A 557 3.04 -8.32 -28.42
C VAL A 557 1.80 -7.89 -27.64
N GLY A 558 2.00 -7.33 -26.44
CA GLY A 558 0.96 -6.73 -25.60
C GLY A 558 1.01 -5.20 -25.54
N GLY A 559 2.06 -4.58 -26.10
CA GLY A 559 2.15 -3.13 -26.22
C GLY A 559 3.37 -2.67 -27.01
N VAL A 560 3.19 -1.56 -27.72
CA VAL A 560 4.20 -0.93 -28.59
C VAL A 560 4.47 0.53 -28.23
N ILE A 561 5.70 0.97 -28.44
CA ILE A 561 6.04 2.39 -28.57
C ILE A 561 6.16 2.68 -30.07
N ASN A 562 5.44 3.69 -30.54
CA ASN A 562 5.48 4.15 -31.91
C ASN A 562 6.21 5.48 -32.08
N VAL A 563 6.88 5.63 -33.22
CA VAL A 563 7.43 6.90 -33.71
C VAL A 563 6.91 7.13 -35.14
N ILE A 564 6.02 8.11 -35.31
CA ILE A 564 5.29 8.37 -36.56
C ILE A 564 5.55 9.80 -37.00
N GLY A 565 6.49 10.01 -37.92
CA GLY A 565 6.83 11.35 -38.43
C GLY A 565 7.30 12.33 -37.34
N GLY A 566 7.93 11.84 -36.28
CA GLY A 566 8.34 12.61 -35.09
C GLY A 566 7.35 12.55 -33.92
N ARG A 567 6.08 12.18 -34.16
CA ARG A 567 5.09 11.93 -33.09
C ARG A 567 5.48 10.68 -32.30
N GLN A 568 5.44 10.75 -30.98
CA GLN A 568 5.75 9.63 -30.08
C GLN A 568 4.48 9.15 -29.36
N GLN A 569 4.13 7.86 -29.44
CA GLN A 569 3.04 7.30 -28.63
C GLN A 569 3.40 5.95 -28.00
N MET A 570 2.79 5.61 -26.87
CA MET A 570 2.90 4.32 -26.19
C MET A 570 1.51 3.69 -26.09
N VAL A 571 1.37 2.43 -26.50
CA VAL A 571 0.07 1.77 -26.68
C VAL A 571 0.02 0.45 -25.93
N PHE A 572 -1.03 0.24 -25.15
CA PHE A 572 -1.32 -1.01 -24.42
C PHE A 572 -2.51 -1.73 -25.03
N PHE A 573 -2.32 -3.02 -25.34
CA PHE A 573 -3.37 -3.89 -25.87
C PHE A 573 -4.01 -4.71 -24.73
N ILE A 574 -4.35 -4.05 -23.62
CA ILE A 574 -4.91 -4.63 -22.39
C ILE A 574 -5.77 -3.60 -21.63
N THR A 575 -6.90 -4.05 -21.08
CA THR A 575 -7.75 -3.29 -20.16
C THR A 575 -7.02 -3.02 -18.85
N PHE A 576 -7.03 -1.79 -18.36
CA PHE A 576 -6.54 -1.48 -17.01
C PHE A 576 -7.68 -1.59 -15.98
N GLY A 577 -7.40 -2.24 -14.86
CA GLY A 577 -8.31 -2.44 -13.73
C GLY A 577 -7.63 -2.12 -12.41
N ILE A 578 -7.21 -0.86 -12.22
CA ILE A 578 -6.41 -0.38 -11.09
C ILE A 578 -7.03 -0.72 -9.72
N GLU A 579 -8.36 -0.73 -9.62
CA GLU A 579 -9.06 -1.02 -8.37
C GLU A 579 -8.87 -2.48 -7.90
N PHE A 580 -8.61 -3.45 -8.78
CA PHE A 580 -8.50 -4.88 -8.43
C PHE A 580 -7.21 -5.57 -8.88
N SER A 581 -6.49 -5.04 -9.88
CA SER A 581 -5.32 -5.68 -10.48
C SER A 581 -3.99 -5.09 -10.00
N ALA A 582 -3.16 -5.94 -9.38
CA ALA A 582 -1.75 -5.66 -9.13
C ALA A 582 -0.96 -5.47 -10.44
N THR A 583 -1.33 -6.17 -11.51
CA THR A 583 -0.71 -6.04 -12.84
C THR A 583 -0.97 -4.67 -13.44
N SER A 584 -2.20 -4.16 -13.39
CA SER A 584 -2.51 -2.80 -13.88
C SER A 584 -1.72 -1.73 -13.11
N ASN A 585 -1.63 -1.88 -11.78
CA ASN A 585 -0.81 -0.98 -10.96
C ASN A 585 0.68 -1.10 -11.28
N TYR A 586 1.23 -2.30 -11.50
CA TYR A 586 2.61 -2.48 -11.94
C TYR A 586 2.89 -1.88 -13.33
N LEU A 587 1.95 -2.04 -14.28
CA LEU A 587 2.13 -1.54 -15.64
C LEU A 587 2.08 0.00 -15.73
N GLN A 588 1.29 0.68 -14.87
CA GLN A 588 1.10 2.14 -14.96
C GLN A 588 2.41 2.94 -14.87
N HIS A 589 3.38 2.47 -14.08
CA HIS A 589 4.66 3.15 -13.88
C HIS A 589 5.48 3.28 -15.17
N SER A 590 5.30 2.37 -16.13
CA SER A 590 5.99 2.43 -17.42
C SER A 590 5.52 3.66 -18.22
N TRP A 591 4.20 3.83 -18.37
CA TRP A 591 3.66 4.95 -19.13
C TRP A 591 3.78 6.28 -18.38
N ILE A 592 3.63 6.31 -17.06
CA ILE A 592 3.82 7.52 -16.25
C ILE A 592 5.25 8.06 -16.40
N ASN A 593 6.27 7.21 -16.27
CA ASN A 593 7.67 7.63 -16.46
C ASN A 593 7.99 7.93 -17.93
N TRP A 594 7.38 7.20 -18.87
CA TRP A 594 7.60 7.43 -20.29
C TRP A 594 7.01 8.77 -20.75
N VAL A 595 5.76 9.09 -20.40
CA VAL A 595 5.09 10.32 -20.85
C VAL A 595 5.72 11.58 -20.24
N THR A 596 6.11 11.52 -18.97
CA THR A 596 6.82 12.59 -18.24
C THR A 596 8.33 12.65 -18.50
N ARG A 597 8.90 11.65 -19.19
CA ARG A 597 10.37 11.45 -19.34
C ARG A 597 11.13 11.37 -18.00
N GLY A 598 10.45 11.01 -16.92
CA GLY A 598 11.01 11.00 -15.57
C GLY A 598 11.18 12.40 -14.95
N ILE A 599 10.58 13.44 -15.53
CA ILE A 599 10.61 14.82 -15.05
C ILE A 599 9.18 15.21 -14.62
N TYR A 600 8.91 15.38 -13.33
CA TYR A 600 7.58 15.76 -12.84
C TYR A 600 7.60 16.43 -11.47
N VAL A 601 6.62 17.29 -11.21
CA VAL A 601 6.21 17.59 -9.83
C VAL A 601 5.44 16.37 -9.30
N GLY A 602 5.86 15.86 -8.15
CA GLY A 602 5.44 14.55 -7.63
C GLY A 602 6.61 13.78 -7.00
N PHE A 603 6.34 12.55 -6.55
CA PHE A 603 7.26 11.70 -5.80
C PHE A 603 6.92 10.21 -5.97
N ARG A 604 7.92 9.31 -5.89
CA ARG A 604 7.72 7.85 -5.79
C ARG A 604 8.41 7.31 -4.56
N ARG A 605 7.64 6.65 -3.69
CA ARG A 605 8.11 5.88 -2.53
C ARG A 605 7.20 4.69 -2.33
N ILE A 606 7.77 3.54 -1.98
CA ILE A 606 7.06 2.46 -1.29
C ILE A 606 7.39 2.57 0.19
N ASN A 607 6.36 2.57 1.03
CA ASN A 607 6.50 2.29 2.44
C ASN A 607 5.99 0.89 2.76
N LEU A 608 6.70 0.19 3.64
CA LEU A 608 6.29 -1.11 4.18
C LEU A 608 6.33 -1.02 5.70
N ASN A 609 5.31 -0.34 6.23
CA ASN A 609 5.14 -0.10 7.65
C ASN A 609 4.34 -1.27 8.22
N THR A 610 4.99 -2.15 8.97
CA THR A 610 4.35 -3.32 9.58
C THR A 610 4.26 -3.09 11.08
N GLN A 611 3.03 -3.03 11.59
CA GLN A 611 2.74 -2.74 12.98
C GLN A 611 2.30 -4.03 13.67
N ILE A 612 2.94 -4.33 14.81
CA ILE A 612 2.61 -5.44 15.68
C ILE A 612 1.92 -4.88 16.93
N ASP A 613 0.63 -5.12 16.99
CA ASP A 613 -0.25 -4.76 18.09
C ASP A 613 -0.17 -5.82 19.23
N ASP A 614 -0.91 -5.61 20.31
CA ASP A 614 -0.98 -6.48 21.50
C ASP A 614 0.34 -6.80 22.24
N MET A 615 1.45 -6.08 22.02
CA MET A 615 2.71 -6.48 22.65
C MET A 615 2.64 -6.39 24.17
N PHE A 616 3.11 -7.46 24.83
CA PHE A 616 2.98 -7.82 26.25
C PHE A 616 1.66 -8.47 26.67
N LEU A 617 0.59 -8.45 25.87
CA LEU A 617 -0.66 -9.15 26.16
C LEU A 617 -0.58 -10.65 25.84
N ASP A 618 -1.48 -11.40 26.46
CA ASP A 618 -1.84 -12.77 26.06
C ASP A 618 -3.05 -12.66 25.10
N SER A 619 -3.09 -13.46 24.03
CA SER A 619 -4.22 -13.49 23.07
C SER A 619 -4.86 -14.88 23.03
N ASP A 620 -6.19 -14.94 23.04
CA ASP A 620 -6.94 -16.15 22.70
C ASP A 620 -6.70 -16.54 21.23
N ILE A 621 -6.49 -17.83 20.99
CA ILE A 621 -6.19 -18.38 19.66
C ILE A 621 -7.44 -19.04 19.06
N TYR A 622 -7.81 -18.62 17.85
CA TYR A 622 -8.97 -19.12 17.10
C TYR A 622 -8.91 -20.64 16.88
N LEU A 623 -7.74 -21.19 16.56
CA LEU A 623 -7.56 -22.61 16.29
C LEU A 623 -6.19 -23.15 16.76
N PRO A 624 -6.13 -24.07 17.73
CA PRO A 624 -7.26 -24.67 18.43
C PRO A 624 -7.87 -23.72 19.48
N ALA A 625 -9.19 -23.55 19.42
CA ALA A 625 -9.95 -22.69 20.34
C ALA A 625 -9.73 -23.07 21.81
N GLY A 626 -9.66 -22.07 22.68
CA GLY A 626 -9.37 -22.24 24.11
C GLY A 626 -7.88 -22.37 24.45
N ASN A 627 -6.98 -22.28 23.45
CA ASN A 627 -5.58 -21.96 23.69
C ASN A 627 -5.41 -20.45 23.88
N ILE A 628 -4.57 -20.07 24.84
CA ILE A 628 -4.07 -18.71 25.01
C ILE A 628 -2.58 -18.69 24.64
N PHE A 629 -2.13 -17.70 23.88
CA PHE A 629 -0.73 -17.53 23.48
C PHE A 629 -0.17 -16.17 23.90
N ARG A 630 1.03 -16.17 24.48
CA ARG A 630 1.85 -14.98 24.72
C ARG A 630 3.22 -15.18 24.06
N LEU A 631 3.68 -14.18 23.31
CA LEU A 631 4.97 -14.21 22.64
C LEU A 631 6.15 -14.45 23.60
N ALA A 632 7.12 -15.26 23.19
CA ALA A 632 8.32 -15.51 24.00
C ALA A 632 9.51 -14.66 23.53
N VAL A 633 10.45 -14.45 24.46
CA VAL A 633 11.76 -13.82 24.17
C VAL A 633 12.52 -14.57 23.05
N ALA A 634 12.31 -15.89 22.91
CA ALA A 634 12.91 -16.67 21.83
C ALA A 634 12.38 -16.26 20.43
N ASP A 635 11.11 -15.89 20.31
CA ASP A 635 10.51 -15.41 19.07
C ASP A 635 11.04 -14.03 18.68
N LEU A 636 11.12 -13.11 19.66
CA LEU A 636 11.67 -11.77 19.48
C LEU A 636 13.14 -11.79 19.03
N ASN A 637 13.97 -12.68 19.60
CA ASN A 637 15.35 -12.89 19.14
C ASN A 637 15.41 -13.39 17.68
N THR A 638 14.49 -14.28 17.28
CA THR A 638 14.38 -14.75 15.89
C THR A 638 13.99 -13.63 14.94
N HIS A 639 12.98 -12.82 15.28
CA HIS A 639 12.50 -11.71 14.46
C HIS A 639 13.55 -10.61 14.31
N LYS A 640 14.24 -10.26 15.40
CA LYS A 640 15.39 -9.34 15.39
C LYS A 640 16.47 -9.80 14.40
N THR A 641 16.83 -11.08 14.44
CA THR A 641 17.86 -11.66 13.57
C THR A 641 17.40 -11.68 12.11
N TRP A 642 16.18 -12.16 11.87
CA TRP A 642 15.57 -12.22 10.53
C TRP A 642 15.38 -10.83 9.89
N THR A 643 15.12 -9.78 10.68
CA THR A 643 15.04 -8.39 10.16
C THR A 643 16.33 -7.98 9.46
N THR A 644 17.49 -8.46 9.91
CA THR A 644 18.76 -8.27 9.18
C THR A 644 18.80 -9.09 7.88
N THR A 645 18.31 -10.33 7.90
CA THR A 645 18.24 -11.20 6.72
C THR A 645 17.33 -10.63 5.62
N ILE A 646 16.15 -10.10 5.94
CA ILE A 646 15.22 -9.57 4.93
C ILE A 646 15.71 -8.25 4.31
N ASN A 647 16.38 -7.40 5.08
CA ASN A 647 17.11 -6.24 4.54
C ASN A 647 18.24 -6.68 3.58
N ASN A 648 19.03 -7.68 3.97
CA ASN A 648 20.07 -8.22 3.10
C ASN A 648 19.50 -8.83 1.80
N LYS A 649 18.32 -9.46 1.85
CA LYS A 649 17.60 -9.94 0.65
C LYS A 649 17.19 -8.79 -0.27
N LEU A 650 16.65 -7.69 0.26
CA LEU A 650 16.30 -6.49 -0.52
C LEU A 650 17.53 -5.89 -1.23
N ILE A 651 18.62 -5.68 -0.48
CA ILE A 651 19.87 -5.13 -1.04
C ILE A 651 20.47 -6.08 -2.09
N ALA A 652 20.55 -7.39 -1.82
CA ALA A 652 21.07 -8.39 -2.77
C ALA A 652 20.17 -8.56 -4.01
N GLY A 653 18.86 -8.32 -3.87
CA GLY A 653 17.91 -8.27 -4.97
C GLY A 653 18.08 -7.05 -5.89
N GLY A 654 18.84 -6.03 -5.48
CA GLY A 654 19.03 -4.77 -6.21
C GLY A 654 18.08 -3.65 -5.78
N ASN A 655 17.27 -3.84 -4.74
CA ASN A 655 16.44 -2.82 -4.11
C ASN A 655 17.31 -2.00 -3.13
N LEU A 656 18.34 -1.35 -3.69
CA LEU A 656 19.38 -0.64 -2.94
C LEU A 656 18.78 0.46 -2.04
N GLY A 657 19.42 0.75 -0.91
CA GLY A 657 18.95 1.76 0.03
C GLY A 657 17.65 1.42 0.78
N SER A 658 17.10 0.22 0.60
CA SER A 658 16.00 -0.28 1.43
C SER A 658 16.38 -0.30 2.91
N LYS A 659 15.41 0.01 3.77
CA LYS A 659 15.52 -0.06 5.24
C LYS A 659 14.18 -0.49 5.82
N TYR A 660 14.00 -1.79 5.98
CA TYR A 660 12.86 -2.39 6.65
C TYR A 660 13.13 -2.58 8.15
N TYR A 661 12.11 -2.38 8.99
CA TYR A 661 12.09 -2.80 10.38
C TYR A 661 10.66 -3.08 10.82
N ILE A 662 10.50 -3.74 11.96
CA ILE A 662 9.21 -4.05 12.56
C ILE A 662 8.87 -2.90 13.53
N GLU A 663 7.66 -2.35 13.46
CA GLU A 663 7.14 -1.41 14.44
C GLU A 663 6.19 -2.13 15.40
N ILE A 664 6.26 -1.82 16.70
CA ILE A 664 5.53 -2.53 17.75
C ILE A 664 4.76 -1.51 18.61
N ALA A 665 3.46 -1.75 18.79
CA ALA A 665 2.61 -1.03 19.72
C ALA A 665 2.47 -1.87 21.02
N HIS A 666 2.59 -1.23 22.19
CA HIS A 666 2.77 -1.92 23.47
C HIS A 666 1.67 -1.60 24.48
N ASN A 667 1.30 -2.60 25.29
CA ASN A 667 0.32 -2.51 26.37
C ASN A 667 0.97 -2.76 27.74
N GLY A 668 1.22 -1.68 28.49
CA GLY A 668 1.96 -1.74 29.74
C GLY A 668 1.34 -2.63 30.82
N ASN A 669 0.01 -2.80 30.84
CA ASN A 669 -0.65 -3.68 31.80
C ASN A 669 -0.30 -5.16 31.56
N GLY A 670 -0.06 -5.58 30.31
CA GLY A 670 0.39 -6.93 29.99
C GLY A 670 1.76 -7.28 30.60
N ASN A 671 2.62 -6.29 30.78
CA ASN A 671 3.85 -6.45 31.55
C ASN A 671 3.57 -6.63 33.05
N ILE A 672 2.58 -5.91 33.61
CA ILE A 672 2.18 -6.08 35.01
C ILE A 672 1.55 -7.46 35.25
N ILE A 673 0.61 -7.89 34.39
CA ILE A 673 -0.04 -9.22 34.46
C ILE A 673 1.02 -10.34 34.49
N SER A 674 1.99 -10.29 33.57
CA SER A 674 3.10 -11.26 33.58
C SER A 674 4.00 -11.13 34.80
N SER A 675 4.27 -9.91 35.28
CA SER A 675 5.18 -9.68 36.41
C SER A 675 4.59 -10.17 37.72
N ASP A 676 3.31 -9.86 37.97
CA ASP A 676 2.56 -10.21 39.18
C ASP A 676 2.38 -11.73 39.31
N LYS A 677 2.07 -12.41 38.20
CA LYS A 677 2.03 -13.87 38.05
C LYS A 677 3.35 -14.59 38.39
N PHE A 678 4.48 -13.88 38.34
CA PHE A 678 5.80 -14.37 38.74
C PHE A 678 6.30 -13.77 40.07
N ASP A 679 5.55 -12.87 40.72
CA ASP A 679 5.97 -12.34 42.00
C ASP A 679 5.76 -13.36 43.13
N THR A 680 6.80 -13.49 43.94
CA THR A 680 6.91 -14.42 45.06
C THR A 680 7.47 -13.73 46.29
N SER A 681 7.46 -12.39 46.31
CA SER A 681 7.93 -11.58 47.44
C SER A 681 6.78 -11.03 48.29
N ASP A 682 7.10 -10.84 49.57
CA ASP A 682 6.24 -10.28 50.59
C ASP A 682 6.92 -9.03 51.19
N PRO A 683 6.35 -7.82 51.04
CA PRO A 683 5.16 -7.50 50.23
C PRO A 683 5.45 -7.60 48.71
N PRO A 684 4.42 -7.76 47.85
CA PRO A 684 4.59 -7.81 46.40
C PRO A 684 5.19 -6.51 45.81
N LYS A 685 6.13 -6.65 44.86
CA LYS A 685 6.79 -5.54 44.13
C LYS A 685 5.82 -4.83 43.19
N CYS A 686 4.82 -5.55 42.68
CA CYS A 686 3.76 -5.02 41.84
C CYS A 686 2.63 -4.34 42.63
N GLY A 687 2.64 -4.45 43.97
CA GLY A 687 1.81 -3.64 44.87
C GLY A 687 0.32 -3.98 44.82
N ILE A 688 -0.39 -3.40 43.85
CA ILE A 688 -1.84 -3.58 43.65
C ILE A 688 -2.19 -4.71 42.67
N GLY A 689 -1.19 -5.34 42.03
CA GLY A 689 -1.40 -6.25 40.90
C GLY A 689 -1.68 -5.49 39.60
N ALA A 690 -2.09 -6.19 38.54
CA ALA A 690 -2.51 -5.57 37.29
C ALA A 690 -3.82 -4.76 37.45
N ILE A 691 -4.09 -3.85 36.52
CA ILE A 691 -5.43 -3.27 36.39
C ILE A 691 -6.32 -4.33 35.74
N ASP A 692 -7.28 -4.85 36.51
CA ASP A 692 -8.33 -5.74 36.02
C ASP A 692 -9.62 -4.91 35.81
N LEU A 693 -10.15 -4.97 34.59
CA LEU A 693 -11.39 -4.32 34.16
C LEU A 693 -12.52 -5.34 33.91
N GLY A 694 -12.22 -6.64 34.05
CA GLY A 694 -13.12 -7.76 33.73
C GLY A 694 -13.58 -7.81 32.27
N ASP A 695 -14.55 -8.68 32.00
CA ASP A 695 -15.14 -8.89 30.66
C ASP A 695 -15.70 -7.59 30.02
N GLN A 696 -16.03 -6.58 30.85
CA GLN A 696 -16.56 -5.29 30.39
C GLN A 696 -15.51 -4.46 29.62
N ALA A 697 -14.22 -4.74 29.79
CA ALA A 697 -13.14 -4.13 29.00
C ALA A 697 -13.31 -4.36 27.49
N PHE A 698 -13.99 -5.45 27.11
CA PHE A 698 -14.24 -5.88 25.73
C PHE A 698 -15.74 -5.78 25.37
N SER A 699 -16.48 -4.88 26.03
CA SER A 699 -17.93 -4.71 25.82
C SER A 699 -18.25 -4.11 24.44
N ASP A 700 -18.40 -4.98 23.44
CA ASP A 700 -18.75 -4.62 22.06
C ASP A 700 -19.94 -3.65 21.96
N THR A 701 -19.65 -2.43 21.52
CA THR A 701 -20.64 -1.58 20.86
C THR A 701 -20.80 -2.04 19.40
N PRO A 702 -21.87 -1.65 18.69
CA PRO A 702 -21.85 -1.68 17.23
C PRO A 702 -20.62 -0.95 16.68
N LEU A 703 -20.12 -1.38 15.51
CA LEU A 703 -19.13 -0.60 14.76
C LEU A 703 -19.70 0.79 14.45
N GLU A 704 -18.81 1.78 14.46
CA GLU A 704 -19.12 3.21 14.25
C GLU A 704 -20.13 3.80 15.26
N PHE A 705 -20.28 3.18 16.43
CA PHE A 705 -21.02 3.76 17.55
C PHE A 705 -20.42 5.09 17.98
N GLN A 706 -21.16 6.17 17.74
CA GLN A 706 -20.80 7.51 18.19
C GLN A 706 -21.29 7.73 19.62
N LYS A 707 -20.36 7.88 20.56
CA LYS A 707 -20.72 8.04 21.98
C LYS A 707 -21.31 9.43 22.26
N PRO A 708 -22.46 9.55 22.95
CA PRO A 708 -22.90 10.82 23.51
C PRO A 708 -21.84 11.37 24.48
N LEU A 709 -21.40 12.61 24.24
CA LEU A 709 -20.30 13.24 25.00
C LEU A 709 -20.63 13.36 26.49
N GLY A 710 -19.65 13.11 27.35
CA GLY A 710 -19.82 13.13 28.81
C GLY A 710 -20.61 11.95 29.38
N THR A 711 -20.90 10.91 28.57
CA THR A 711 -21.53 9.66 29.03
C THR A 711 -20.53 8.48 29.03
N GLY A 712 -21.00 7.29 29.39
CA GLY A 712 -20.19 6.11 29.70
C GLY A 712 -20.23 5.78 31.20
N THR A 713 -19.47 4.76 31.61
CA THR A 713 -19.27 4.40 33.03
C THR A 713 -17.82 3.97 33.19
N SER A 714 -17.13 4.51 34.21
CA SER A 714 -15.72 4.20 34.41
C SER A 714 -15.51 2.77 34.87
N LEU A 715 -14.73 2.02 34.10
CA LEU A 715 -14.29 0.67 34.46
C LEU A 715 -13.06 0.70 35.37
N TRP A 716 -12.19 1.71 35.20
CA TRP A 716 -10.94 1.78 35.95
C TRP A 716 -11.16 2.06 37.45
N PRO A 717 -10.34 1.46 38.34
CA PRO A 717 -10.40 1.74 39.76
C PRO A 717 -10.17 3.23 40.08
N THR A 718 -10.77 3.68 41.19
CA THR A 718 -10.65 5.05 41.70
C THR A 718 -9.30 5.33 42.37
N THR A 719 -8.58 4.28 42.78
CA THR A 719 -7.28 4.36 43.43
C THR A 719 -6.36 3.23 42.95
N PRO A 720 -5.08 3.49 42.67
CA PRO A 720 -4.43 4.81 42.68
C PRO A 720 -4.84 5.63 41.45
N SER A 721 -4.77 6.96 41.56
CA SER A 721 -5.06 7.89 40.46
C SER A 721 -3.87 8.14 39.53
N LEU A 722 -2.68 7.65 39.90
CA LEU A 722 -1.42 7.77 39.18
C LEU A 722 -0.78 6.39 39.05
N TYR A 723 -0.05 6.18 37.95
CA TYR A 723 0.73 4.97 37.68
C TYR A 723 1.62 4.58 38.89
N PRO A 724 1.36 3.44 39.56
CA PRO A 724 1.99 3.11 40.84
C PRO A 724 3.22 2.21 40.74
N TYR A 725 3.46 1.62 39.57
CA TYR A 725 4.35 0.45 39.45
C TYR A 725 5.83 0.81 39.55
N THR A 726 6.60 -0.15 40.06
CA THR A 726 8.04 0.00 40.27
C THR A 726 8.84 -0.71 39.18
N VAL A 727 10.06 -0.24 38.91
CA VAL A 727 11.04 -0.95 38.07
C VAL A 727 11.30 -2.38 38.57
N ALA A 728 11.16 -2.62 39.89
CA ALA A 728 11.30 -3.94 40.50
C ALA A 728 10.14 -4.89 40.16
N CYS A 729 8.91 -4.38 39.98
CA CYS A 729 7.80 -5.13 39.38
C CYS A 729 8.09 -5.41 37.92
N LEU A 730 8.33 -4.36 37.10
CA LEU A 730 8.41 -4.50 35.65
C LEU A 730 9.48 -5.52 35.20
N ASN A 731 10.57 -5.62 35.96
CA ASN A 731 11.70 -6.52 35.68
C ASN A 731 11.45 -7.99 36.05
N LEU A 732 10.27 -8.38 36.55
CA LEU A 732 9.90 -9.78 36.74
C LEU A 732 9.56 -10.47 35.41
N ASP A 733 8.99 -9.74 34.44
CA ASP A 733 8.72 -10.22 33.10
C ASP A 733 10.01 -10.29 32.24
N PRO A 734 10.43 -11.49 31.76
CA PRO A 734 11.59 -11.63 30.90
C PRO A 734 11.49 -10.85 29.58
N MET A 735 10.27 -10.63 29.06
CA MET A 735 10.05 -9.85 27.84
C MET A 735 10.44 -8.38 28.05
N LYS A 736 10.07 -7.80 29.20
CA LYS A 736 10.43 -6.43 29.55
C LYS A 736 11.93 -6.27 29.73
N VAL A 737 12.56 -7.22 30.42
CA VAL A 737 14.02 -7.22 30.61
C VAL A 737 14.76 -7.34 29.26
N TRP A 738 14.23 -8.12 28.32
CA TRP A 738 14.78 -8.21 26.97
C TRP A 738 14.64 -6.89 26.20
N PHE A 739 13.48 -6.24 26.23
CA PHE A 739 13.26 -4.92 25.63
C PHE A 739 14.01 -3.77 26.32
N ALA A 740 14.33 -3.88 27.62
CA ALA A 740 15.15 -2.90 28.33
C ALA A 740 16.63 -2.90 27.88
N THR A 741 17.06 -3.88 27.08
CA THR A 741 18.40 -3.93 26.48
C THR A 741 18.42 -3.07 25.21
N PRO A 742 19.24 -1.99 25.11
CA PRO A 742 19.21 -1.08 23.96
C PRO A 742 19.45 -1.78 22.62
N ALA A 743 20.42 -2.71 22.58
CA ALA A 743 20.73 -3.48 21.38
C ALA A 743 19.60 -4.44 20.92
N ASN A 744 18.55 -4.65 21.72
CA ASN A 744 17.33 -5.36 21.33
C ASN A 744 16.26 -4.37 20.89
N ARG A 745 15.95 -3.39 21.76
CA ARG A 745 15.01 -2.28 21.53
C ARG A 745 15.27 -1.58 20.20
N ASP A 746 16.48 -1.07 20.00
CA ASP A 746 16.85 -0.21 18.87
C ASP A 746 16.99 -0.96 17.52
N ALA A 747 16.56 -2.23 17.47
CA ALA A 747 16.32 -2.99 16.25
C ALA A 747 14.85 -2.94 15.76
N PHE A 748 13.95 -2.33 16.55
CA PHE A 748 12.53 -2.18 16.29
C PHE A 748 12.13 -0.70 16.39
N ALA A 749 10.90 -0.38 15.97
CA ALA A 749 10.23 0.86 16.32
C ALA A 749 9.14 0.63 17.37
N HIS A 750 8.79 1.66 18.13
CA HIS A 750 7.94 1.55 19.32
C HIS A 750 6.88 2.66 19.37
N MET A 751 5.65 2.32 19.80
CA MET A 751 4.60 3.28 20.16
C MET A 751 3.67 2.75 21.27
N SER A 752 2.69 3.55 21.71
CA SER A 752 1.64 3.13 22.65
C SER A 752 0.50 2.40 21.95
N HIS A 753 -0.06 1.37 22.60
CA HIS A 753 -1.33 0.73 22.22
C HIS A 753 -2.41 0.87 23.30
N THR A 754 -2.35 1.93 24.12
CA THR A 754 -3.01 2.06 25.44
C THR A 754 -2.41 1.15 26.52
N PHE A 755 -2.81 1.31 27.79
CA PHE A 755 -2.23 0.59 28.92
C PHE A 755 -2.85 -0.80 29.08
N THR A 756 -4.17 -0.94 29.18
CA THR A 756 -4.86 -2.23 29.38
C THR A 756 -5.53 -2.81 28.14
N HIS A 757 -5.63 -2.05 27.04
CA HIS A 757 -6.47 -2.40 25.88
C HIS A 757 -7.98 -2.42 26.23
N GLU A 758 -8.46 -1.39 26.94
CA GLU A 758 -9.90 -1.12 27.12
C GLU A 758 -10.55 -0.71 25.78
N ALA A 759 -11.74 -1.26 25.47
CA ALA A 759 -12.51 -0.90 24.28
C ALA A 759 -13.13 0.50 24.41
N GLU A 760 -12.48 1.49 23.79
CA GLU A 760 -12.75 2.91 24.01
C GLU A 760 -14.10 3.44 23.46
N ASN A 761 -14.87 2.65 22.71
CA ASN A 761 -16.08 3.15 22.03
C ASN A 761 -17.14 3.76 22.98
N ASN A 762 -17.23 3.28 24.23
CA ASN A 762 -18.16 3.80 25.24
C ASN A 762 -17.47 4.21 26.56
N ALA A 763 -16.13 4.18 26.61
CA ALA A 763 -15.35 4.53 27.80
C ALA A 763 -15.46 6.02 28.16
N THR A 764 -15.21 6.38 29.42
CA THR A 764 -15.26 7.78 29.86
C THR A 764 -13.90 8.46 29.70
N TYR A 765 -13.90 9.79 29.54
CA TYR A 765 -12.68 10.60 29.51
C TYR A 765 -11.66 10.22 30.61
N SER A 766 -12.15 9.89 31.81
CA SER A 766 -11.33 9.52 32.97
C SER A 766 -10.54 8.22 32.77
N ASP A 767 -11.14 7.24 32.08
CA ASP A 767 -10.51 5.94 31.81
C ASP A 767 -9.47 6.10 30.71
N ILE A 768 -9.86 6.71 29.60
CA ILE A 768 -9.00 6.94 28.43
C ILE A 768 -7.79 7.83 28.78
N PHE A 769 -7.99 8.81 29.68
CA PHE A 769 -6.88 9.61 30.20
C PHE A 769 -5.86 8.75 30.97
N LYS A 770 -6.30 7.74 31.74
CA LYS A 770 -5.40 6.77 32.39
C LYS A 770 -4.74 5.86 31.36
N GLU A 771 -5.50 5.32 30.40
CA GLU A 771 -4.99 4.48 29.30
C GLU A 771 -3.78 5.10 28.59
N ILE A 772 -3.86 6.39 28.25
CA ILE A 772 -2.74 7.10 27.62
C ILE A 772 -1.63 7.41 28.63
N THR A 773 -1.94 8.06 29.76
CA THR A 773 -0.90 8.56 30.68
C THR A 773 -0.15 7.45 31.41
N TRP A 774 -0.81 6.35 31.76
CA TRP A 774 -0.17 5.21 32.41
C TRP A 774 0.71 4.45 31.42
N ASN A 775 0.31 4.33 30.14
CA ASN A 775 1.17 3.72 29.14
C ASN A 775 2.36 4.62 28.76
N GLN A 776 2.19 5.94 28.72
CA GLN A 776 3.31 6.90 28.58
C GLN A 776 4.29 6.79 29.77
N ALA A 777 3.79 6.69 31.00
CA ALA A 777 4.60 6.48 32.20
C ALA A 777 5.34 5.12 32.16
N TRP A 778 4.66 4.05 31.77
CA TRP A 778 5.25 2.71 31.61
C TRP A 778 6.28 2.64 30.48
N LEU A 779 6.01 3.22 29.30
CA LEU A 779 6.96 3.31 28.18
C LEU A 779 8.23 4.06 28.60
N THR A 780 8.10 5.08 29.45
CA THR A 780 9.23 5.81 30.03
C THR A 780 9.99 4.96 31.06
N GLN A 781 9.29 4.36 32.04
CA GLN A 781 9.90 3.56 33.11
C GLN A 781 10.50 2.23 32.59
N SER A 782 9.98 1.68 31.50
CA SER A 782 10.49 0.48 30.86
C SER A 782 11.77 0.72 30.05
N GLY A 783 12.01 1.96 29.61
CA GLY A 783 13.11 2.36 28.73
C GLY A 783 12.77 2.32 27.23
N LEU A 784 11.51 2.02 26.87
CA LEU A 784 11.03 1.97 25.49
C LEU A 784 10.89 3.37 24.85
N ALA A 785 10.42 4.36 25.61
CA ALA A 785 10.32 5.75 25.14
C ALA A 785 11.69 6.39 24.82
N SER A 786 12.80 5.77 25.25
CA SER A 786 14.16 6.18 24.94
C SER A 786 14.78 5.40 23.76
N ALA A 787 13.96 4.71 22.94
CA ALA A 787 14.40 4.00 21.76
C ALA A 787 14.93 4.94 20.66
N ALA A 788 15.83 4.42 19.82
CA ALA A 788 16.32 5.11 18.63
C ALA A 788 15.22 5.36 17.59
N ILE A 789 14.10 4.63 17.67
CA ILE A 789 12.91 4.80 16.83
C ILE A 789 11.66 4.68 17.73
N PHE A 790 11.09 5.81 18.13
CA PHE A 790 9.90 5.90 18.98
C PHE A 790 8.92 6.94 18.42
N SER A 791 7.62 6.63 18.47
CA SER A 791 6.52 7.53 18.10
C SER A 791 5.80 8.04 19.36
N PRO A 792 6.22 9.18 19.96
CA PRO A 792 5.57 9.75 21.14
C PRO A 792 4.20 10.40 20.86
N HIS A 793 3.89 10.78 19.62
CA HIS A 793 2.71 11.58 19.27
C HIS A 793 1.59 10.79 18.57
N GLY A 794 1.72 9.46 18.55
CA GLY A 794 0.80 8.58 17.86
C GLY A 794 0.61 7.23 18.55
N ILE A 795 -0.59 6.67 18.40
CA ILE A 795 -0.98 5.38 18.99
C ILE A 795 -1.68 4.51 17.96
N VAL A 796 -1.64 3.20 18.18
CA VAL A 796 -2.70 2.32 17.67
C VAL A 796 -3.84 2.35 18.70
N PRO A 797 -5.07 2.77 18.35
CA PRO A 797 -6.21 2.67 19.25
C PRO A 797 -6.58 1.18 19.47
N PRO A 798 -7.00 0.78 20.68
CA PRO A 798 -7.23 -0.63 21.02
C PRO A 798 -8.39 -1.16 20.18
N ALA A 799 -8.17 -2.26 19.45
CA ALA A 799 -9.07 -2.78 18.41
C ALA A 799 -9.65 -1.72 17.42
N ILE A 800 -8.94 -0.59 17.19
CA ILE A 800 -9.43 0.56 16.41
C ILE A 800 -10.77 1.11 16.94
N THR A 801 -10.90 1.17 18.26
CA THR A 801 -12.02 1.78 19.00
C THR A 801 -11.75 3.25 19.35
N GLY A 802 -12.75 3.96 19.87
CA GLY A 802 -12.62 5.35 20.33
C GLY A 802 -12.69 6.42 19.23
N LEU A 803 -12.52 6.07 17.95
CA LEU A 803 -12.56 7.04 16.82
C LEU A 803 -13.93 7.71 16.57
N HIS A 804 -14.99 7.26 17.25
CA HIS A 804 -16.30 7.93 17.29
C HIS A 804 -16.73 8.35 18.72
N ASN A 805 -15.81 8.26 19.69
CA ASN A 805 -15.96 8.78 21.04
C ASN A 805 -15.21 10.12 21.14
N GLY A 806 -15.94 11.24 21.12
CA GLY A 806 -15.31 12.55 21.18
C GLY A 806 -14.51 12.79 22.47
N ASP A 807 -14.88 12.10 23.56
CA ASP A 807 -14.10 12.15 24.81
C ASP A 807 -12.78 11.37 24.70
N SER A 808 -12.72 10.28 23.90
CA SER A 808 -11.46 9.58 23.58
C SER A 808 -10.52 10.47 22.81
N ILE A 809 -10.98 11.00 21.69
CA ILE A 809 -10.18 11.86 20.83
C ILE A 809 -9.67 13.08 21.62
N LYS A 810 -10.50 13.65 22.50
CA LYS A 810 -10.05 14.69 23.44
C LYS A 810 -8.98 14.18 24.41
N ALA A 811 -9.20 13.06 25.10
CA ALA A 811 -8.25 12.51 26.08
C ALA A 811 -6.89 12.13 25.46
N TRP A 812 -6.90 11.64 24.22
CA TRP A 812 -5.69 11.42 23.41
C TRP A 812 -4.98 12.75 23.13
N MET A 813 -5.69 13.75 22.60
CA MET A 813 -5.12 15.04 22.18
C MET A 813 -4.64 15.90 23.36
N ASP A 814 -5.34 15.91 24.50
CA ASP A 814 -4.91 16.56 25.74
C ASP A 814 -3.59 15.98 26.27
N ASN A 815 -3.26 14.72 25.93
CA ASN A 815 -2.02 14.04 26.30
C ASN A 815 -0.97 14.01 25.16
N GLY A 816 -1.11 14.89 24.16
CA GLY A 816 -0.12 15.10 23.11
C GLY A 816 -0.13 14.09 21.97
N ILE A 817 -1.16 13.24 21.87
CA ILE A 817 -1.40 12.39 20.70
C ILE A 817 -2.06 13.22 19.60
N THR A 818 -1.46 13.25 18.43
CA THR A 818 -1.88 14.08 17.29
C THR A 818 -2.26 13.26 16.05
N ASN A 819 -1.82 12.00 16.00
CA ASN A 819 -2.14 11.07 14.94
C ASN A 819 -2.45 9.68 15.51
N VAL A 820 -3.24 8.90 14.78
CA VAL A 820 -3.55 7.49 15.08
C VAL A 820 -3.59 6.71 13.78
N VAL A 821 -3.70 5.38 13.86
CA VAL A 821 -4.15 4.55 12.73
C VAL A 821 -5.64 4.25 12.82
N GLY A 822 -6.29 4.15 11.67
CA GLY A 822 -7.64 3.61 11.51
C GLY A 822 -7.62 2.16 11.03
N ASP A 823 -8.70 1.75 10.36
CA ASP A 823 -8.81 0.48 9.65
C ASP A 823 -9.43 0.72 8.27
N ASN A 824 -8.76 0.28 7.22
CA ASN A 824 -9.23 0.44 5.84
C ASN A 824 -10.40 -0.48 5.46
N SER A 825 -10.79 -1.46 6.29
CA SER A 825 -12.05 -2.21 6.08
C SER A 825 -13.29 -1.36 6.35
N ARG A 826 -13.15 -0.32 7.18
CA ARG A 826 -14.21 0.59 7.64
C ARG A 826 -14.16 1.92 6.86
N PRO A 827 -15.03 2.13 5.85
CA PRO A 827 -14.88 3.27 4.94
C PRO A 827 -14.96 4.64 5.62
N VAL A 828 -15.68 4.75 6.75
CA VAL A 828 -15.81 5.99 7.52
C VAL A 828 -14.49 6.49 8.12
N LEU A 829 -13.50 5.61 8.29
CA LEU A 829 -12.16 5.96 8.79
C LEU A 829 -11.18 6.35 7.67
N ARG A 830 -11.64 6.41 6.41
CA ARG A 830 -10.82 6.76 5.24
C ARG A 830 -11.22 8.12 4.65
N ASN A 831 -10.27 8.79 4.00
CA ASN A 831 -10.55 10.03 3.29
C ASN A 831 -11.37 9.78 2.02
N GLN A 832 -12.57 10.36 1.93
CA GLN A 832 -13.49 10.15 0.81
C GLN A 832 -13.15 10.98 -0.44
N ALA A 833 -12.33 12.03 -0.31
CA ALA A 833 -11.98 12.92 -1.41
C ALA A 833 -10.72 12.47 -2.17
N ASN A 834 -9.71 11.97 -1.44
CA ASN A 834 -8.49 11.44 -2.03
C ASN A 834 -7.93 10.31 -1.14
N PRO A 835 -7.78 9.07 -1.64
CA PRO A 835 -7.32 7.94 -0.83
C PRO A 835 -5.80 7.98 -0.54
N MET A 836 -5.09 9.03 -0.99
CA MET A 836 -3.70 9.35 -0.62
C MET A 836 -3.61 10.33 0.57
N TRP A 837 -4.75 10.74 1.15
CA TRP A 837 -4.84 11.64 2.31
C TRP A 837 -5.29 10.88 3.56
N PRO A 838 -4.92 11.33 4.77
CA PRO A 838 -5.48 10.81 6.00
C PRO A 838 -6.94 11.25 6.13
N TYR A 839 -7.72 10.55 6.94
CA TYR A 839 -8.98 11.08 7.45
C TYR A 839 -8.66 12.08 8.58
N ILE A 840 -9.38 13.20 8.65
CA ILE A 840 -9.26 14.17 9.74
C ILE A 840 -10.59 14.16 10.49
N THR A 841 -10.52 13.87 11.79
CA THR A 841 -11.73 13.81 12.64
C THR A 841 -12.47 15.15 12.69
N ASN A 842 -13.79 15.08 12.83
CA ASN A 842 -14.66 16.24 12.95
C ASN A 842 -15.77 16.03 13.99
N VAL A 843 -16.35 17.13 14.47
CA VAL A 843 -17.35 17.09 15.56
C VAL A 843 -18.62 16.33 15.18
N ALA A 844 -19.05 16.38 13.92
CA ALA A 844 -20.30 15.75 13.48
C ALA A 844 -20.17 14.22 13.44
N ASP A 845 -19.10 13.69 12.86
CA ASP A 845 -18.93 12.23 12.67
C ASP A 845 -18.24 11.56 13.86
N ASN A 846 -17.35 12.28 14.57
CA ASN A 846 -16.47 11.70 15.60
C ASN A 846 -16.69 12.27 17.01
N GLY A 847 -17.48 13.35 17.15
CA GLY A 847 -17.70 14.06 18.42
C GLY A 847 -16.56 15.01 18.83
N TYR A 848 -15.40 14.95 18.19
CA TYR A 848 -14.28 15.88 18.35
C TYR A 848 -13.52 16.06 17.04
N ALA A 849 -12.74 17.13 16.89
CA ALA A 849 -12.11 17.49 15.63
C ALA A 849 -10.58 17.67 15.71
N GLY A 850 -9.90 17.37 14.60
CA GLY A 850 -8.50 17.73 14.36
C GLY A 850 -7.46 16.63 14.57
N LEU A 851 -7.83 15.48 15.13
CA LEU A 851 -6.98 14.28 15.14
C LEU A 851 -6.81 13.73 13.71
N LEU A 852 -5.57 13.40 13.34
CA LEU A 852 -5.22 12.78 12.07
C LEU A 852 -5.32 11.26 12.16
N VAL A 853 -6.20 10.64 11.37
CA VAL A 853 -6.35 9.19 11.25
C VAL A 853 -5.63 8.72 9.98
N SER A 854 -4.49 8.07 10.17
CA SER A 854 -3.70 7.46 9.10
C SER A 854 -4.35 6.15 8.67
N PRO A 855 -4.47 5.86 7.36
CA PRO A 855 -5.05 4.60 6.91
C PRO A 855 -4.11 3.42 7.18
N ARG A 856 -4.69 2.24 7.46
CA ARG A 856 -3.97 0.99 7.75
C ARG A 856 -4.74 -0.20 7.15
N TRP A 857 -4.06 -1.08 6.44
CA TRP A 857 -4.62 -2.29 5.86
C TRP A 857 -4.68 -3.43 6.88
N PRO A 858 -5.85 -4.07 7.08
CA PRO A 858 -5.90 -5.42 7.64
C PRO A 858 -5.35 -6.42 6.63
N THR A 859 -4.91 -7.58 7.12
CA THR A 859 -4.49 -8.73 6.32
C THR A 859 -5.24 -9.98 6.78
N ASN A 860 -5.24 -11.06 5.98
CA ASN A 860 -5.77 -12.37 6.39
C ASN A 860 -4.73 -13.17 7.23
N ILE A 861 -3.87 -12.44 7.96
CA ILE A 861 -2.99 -12.93 9.02
C ILE A 861 -3.61 -12.43 10.35
N TYR A 862 -4.62 -13.15 10.83
CA TYR A 862 -5.56 -12.64 11.85
C TYR A 862 -4.95 -12.50 13.25
N TYR A 863 -5.49 -11.57 14.04
CA TYR A 863 -4.97 -11.15 15.36
C TYR A 863 -4.82 -12.31 16.37
N ASN A 864 -5.85 -13.13 16.41
CA ASN A 864 -6.10 -14.35 17.16
C ASN A 864 -5.46 -15.61 16.54
N CYS A 865 -4.44 -15.47 15.68
CA CYS A 865 -3.75 -16.60 15.06
C CYS A 865 -2.23 -16.55 15.17
N ASP A 866 -1.66 -17.74 15.39
CA ASP A 866 -0.23 -17.97 15.67
C ASP A 866 0.43 -18.99 14.70
N THR A 867 -0.38 -19.62 13.85
CA THR A 867 0.04 -20.75 13.00
C THR A 867 -0.58 -20.67 11.60
N PRO A 868 0.09 -21.23 10.57
CA PRO A 868 -0.44 -21.30 9.20
C PRO A 868 -1.83 -21.92 9.11
N ASN A 869 -2.10 -22.96 9.91
CA ASN A 869 -3.39 -23.64 9.91
C ASN A 869 -4.50 -22.74 10.47
N CYS A 870 -4.26 -22.06 11.60
CA CYS A 870 -5.22 -21.15 12.22
C CYS A 870 -5.70 -20.09 11.21
N THR A 871 -4.77 -19.31 10.68
CA THR A 871 -5.10 -18.18 9.81
C THR A 871 -5.70 -18.61 8.47
N THR A 872 -5.38 -19.82 7.99
CA THR A 872 -6.01 -20.40 6.78
C THR A 872 -7.44 -20.86 7.03
N GLN A 873 -7.74 -21.49 8.19
CA GLN A 873 -9.11 -21.91 8.50
C GLN A 873 -10.03 -20.71 8.77
N GLU A 874 -9.53 -19.64 9.38
CA GLU A 874 -10.27 -18.41 9.60
C GLU A 874 -10.55 -17.67 8.28
N TRP A 875 -9.56 -17.62 7.38
CA TRP A 875 -9.71 -17.11 6.01
C TRP A 875 -10.78 -17.86 5.20
N ILE A 876 -10.79 -19.20 5.28
CA ILE A 876 -11.83 -20.03 4.67
C ILE A 876 -13.22 -19.73 5.27
N THR A 877 -13.29 -19.59 6.60
CA THR A 877 -14.55 -19.44 7.35
C THR A 877 -15.21 -18.07 7.12
N PHE A 878 -14.46 -16.97 7.20
CA PHE A 878 -15.02 -15.61 7.20
C PHE A 878 -14.75 -14.83 5.89
N SER A 879 -13.55 -14.95 5.31
CA SER A 879 -13.18 -14.26 4.06
C SER A 879 -13.57 -15.02 2.78
N LYS A 880 -14.28 -16.16 2.89
CA LYS A 880 -14.59 -17.09 1.78
C LYS A 880 -13.34 -17.59 1.05
N GLY A 881 -12.24 -17.75 1.80
CA GLY A 881 -10.97 -18.31 1.31
C GLY A 881 -11.11 -19.74 0.80
N SER A 882 -10.11 -20.18 0.03
CA SER A 882 -10.08 -21.54 -0.52
C SER A 882 -8.66 -21.99 -0.82
N GLY A 883 -8.33 -23.23 -0.43
CA GLY A 883 -7.00 -23.81 -0.59
C GLY A 883 -6.21 -23.86 0.73
N ASP A 884 -4.88 -23.82 0.64
CA ASP A 884 -3.97 -23.87 1.78
C ASP A 884 -3.33 -22.51 2.12
N PHE A 885 -2.37 -22.50 3.04
CA PHE A 885 -1.64 -21.29 3.42
C PHE A 885 -0.83 -20.67 2.26
N GLN A 886 -0.41 -21.46 1.26
CA GLN A 886 0.25 -20.94 0.07
C GLN A 886 -0.76 -20.31 -0.89
N ASN A 887 -2.01 -20.79 -0.94
CA ASN A 887 -3.11 -20.08 -1.60
C ASN A 887 -3.43 -18.74 -0.90
N LEU A 888 -3.51 -18.72 0.43
CA LEU A 888 -3.69 -17.50 1.23
C LEU A 888 -2.56 -16.49 0.97
N LEU A 889 -1.30 -16.91 1.04
CA LEU A 889 -0.15 -16.06 0.73
C LEU A 889 -0.13 -15.58 -0.73
N THR A 890 -0.68 -16.35 -1.67
CA THR A 890 -0.83 -15.92 -3.07
C THR A 890 -1.88 -14.83 -3.22
N TYR A 891 -3.00 -14.94 -2.50
CA TYR A 891 -4.03 -13.90 -2.40
C TYR A 891 -3.47 -12.62 -1.76
N GLU A 892 -2.82 -12.74 -0.60
CA GLU A 892 -2.15 -11.63 0.11
C GLU A 892 -1.11 -10.93 -0.77
N LYS A 893 -0.33 -11.68 -1.55
CA LYS A 893 0.61 -11.12 -2.54
C LYS A 893 -0.10 -10.26 -3.58
N GLY A 894 -1.22 -10.74 -4.14
CA GLY A 894 -2.01 -9.99 -5.12
C GLY A 894 -2.64 -8.72 -4.54
N VAL A 895 -3.24 -8.83 -3.35
CA VAL A 895 -3.87 -7.68 -2.65
C VAL A 895 -2.83 -6.64 -2.24
N THR A 896 -1.75 -7.06 -1.59
CA THR A 896 -0.73 -6.15 -1.05
C THR A 896 0.08 -5.49 -2.15
N THR A 897 0.53 -6.23 -3.18
CA THR A 897 1.31 -5.59 -4.24
C THR A 897 0.49 -4.65 -5.12
N ARG A 898 -0.84 -4.85 -5.22
CA ARG A 898 -1.74 -3.81 -5.77
C ARG A 898 -1.64 -2.50 -4.98
N TYR A 899 -1.63 -2.53 -3.65
CA TYR A 899 -1.45 -1.33 -2.84
C TYR A 899 -0.05 -0.72 -2.98
N LEU A 900 1.01 -1.54 -2.91
CA LEU A 900 2.38 -1.04 -2.97
C LEU A 900 2.77 -0.48 -4.36
N PHE A 901 2.27 -1.06 -5.45
CA PHE A 901 2.39 -0.45 -6.79
C PHE A 901 1.40 0.71 -6.98
N GLY A 902 0.26 0.72 -6.29
CA GLY A 902 -0.60 1.90 -6.18
C GLY A 902 0.03 3.06 -5.39
N LEU A 903 1.25 2.90 -4.87
CA LEU A 903 1.98 3.83 -3.98
C LEU A 903 1.19 4.26 -2.74
N TYR A 904 0.31 3.38 -2.24
CA TYR A 904 -0.34 3.55 -0.95
C TYR A 904 0.71 3.47 0.18
N HIS A 905 0.74 4.47 1.06
CA HIS A 905 1.71 4.61 2.16
C HIS A 905 1.16 4.11 3.51
N ASP A 906 -0.07 3.63 3.50
CA ASP A 906 -0.83 2.99 4.56
C ASP A 906 0.00 1.90 5.27
N ALA A 907 -0.15 1.78 6.59
CA ALA A 907 0.47 0.70 7.36
C ALA A 907 -0.23 -0.65 7.14
N TYR A 908 0.35 -1.74 7.66
CA TYR A 908 -0.23 -3.08 7.68
C TYR A 908 -0.34 -3.59 9.11
N MET A 909 -1.53 -4.11 9.46
CA MET A 909 -1.91 -4.57 10.80
C MET A 909 -1.56 -6.05 11.03
N PHE A 910 -0.86 -6.31 12.13
CA PHE A 910 -0.53 -7.63 12.68
C PHE A 910 -0.52 -7.53 14.22
N HIS A 911 -0.49 -8.64 14.93
CA HIS A 911 -0.58 -8.70 16.40
C HIS A 911 0.47 -9.67 16.98
N GLN A 912 0.72 -9.62 18.29
CA GLN A 912 1.79 -10.37 18.96
C GLN A 912 1.81 -11.87 18.63
N ALA A 913 0.64 -12.51 18.52
CA ALA A 913 0.51 -13.94 18.20
C ALA A 913 1.10 -14.31 16.83
N ASN A 914 1.01 -13.40 15.85
CA ASN A 914 1.50 -13.62 14.49
C ASN A 914 3.02 -13.80 14.42
N LEU A 915 3.75 -13.46 15.50
CA LEU A 915 5.20 -13.60 15.63
C LEU A 915 5.66 -14.95 16.22
N ARG A 916 4.77 -15.90 16.54
CA ARG A 916 5.18 -17.24 17.03
C ARG A 916 6.09 -17.96 16.03
N VAL A 917 7.29 -18.38 16.45
CA VAL A 917 8.27 -19.06 15.55
C VAL A 917 9.20 -20.05 16.24
N SER A 918 9.59 -19.80 17.49
CA SER A 918 10.63 -20.56 18.18
C SER A 918 10.18 -22.01 18.47
N ASP A 919 8.96 -22.18 18.94
CA ASP A 919 8.36 -23.47 19.29
C ASP A 919 7.46 -24.06 18.19
N ILE A 920 7.12 -23.30 17.14
CA ILE A 920 6.18 -23.69 16.06
C ILE A 920 6.46 -25.12 15.55
N PRO A 921 5.46 -26.02 15.50
CA PRO A 921 5.72 -27.46 15.35
C PRO A 921 6.06 -27.90 13.92
N VAL A 922 5.82 -27.04 12.92
CA VAL A 922 6.00 -27.33 11.50
C VAL A 922 7.02 -26.40 10.86
N ASN A 923 7.75 -26.91 9.87
CA ASN A 923 8.51 -26.07 8.95
C ASN A 923 7.63 -25.74 7.74
N THR A 924 7.51 -24.47 7.38
CA THR A 924 6.79 -24.01 6.19
C THR A 924 7.80 -23.80 5.06
N ASN A 925 7.47 -24.17 3.82
CA ASN A 925 8.24 -23.72 2.66
C ASN A 925 7.73 -22.34 2.24
N ILE A 926 8.60 -21.34 2.28
CA ILE A 926 8.33 -20.00 1.74
C ILE A 926 9.40 -19.69 0.72
N ASN A 927 8.98 -19.36 -0.50
CA ASN A 927 9.87 -18.95 -1.59
C ASN A 927 10.98 -19.98 -1.91
N GLY A 928 10.70 -21.27 -1.73
CA GLY A 928 11.66 -22.37 -1.91
C GLY A 928 12.46 -22.75 -0.66
N VAL A 929 12.39 -21.96 0.42
CA VAL A 929 13.12 -22.21 1.68
C VAL A 929 12.19 -22.84 2.72
N THR A 930 12.48 -24.08 3.14
CA THR A 930 11.76 -24.76 4.23
C THR A 930 12.41 -24.48 5.57
N ALA A 931 11.70 -23.80 6.49
CA ALA A 931 12.20 -23.47 7.83
C ALA A 931 11.06 -23.29 8.85
N LYS A 932 11.39 -23.23 10.14
CA LYS A 932 10.52 -22.58 11.14
C LYS A 932 10.43 -21.10 10.80
N ILE A 933 9.22 -20.60 10.62
CA ILE A 933 8.92 -19.23 10.22
C ILE A 933 7.53 -18.85 10.75
N SER A 934 7.38 -17.64 11.30
CA SER A 934 6.07 -17.15 11.76
C SER A 934 5.17 -16.83 10.57
N ILE A 935 3.85 -16.75 10.80
CA ILE A 935 2.90 -16.35 9.75
C ILE A 935 3.15 -14.91 9.28
N PHE A 936 3.59 -14.03 10.18
CA PHE A 936 4.07 -12.68 9.85
C PHE A 936 5.30 -12.71 8.93
N GLN A 937 6.35 -13.46 9.28
CA GLN A 937 7.56 -13.57 8.46
C GLN A 937 7.25 -14.18 7.09
N ALA A 938 6.35 -15.18 7.03
CA ALA A 938 5.92 -15.80 5.79
C ALA A 938 5.22 -14.80 4.85
N TRP A 939 4.36 -13.93 5.40
CA TRP A 939 3.74 -12.83 4.66
C TRP A 939 4.81 -11.86 4.13
N VAL A 940 5.67 -11.31 5.00
CA VAL A 940 6.67 -10.31 4.60
C VAL A 940 7.65 -10.87 3.56
N GLU A 941 8.14 -12.10 3.72
CA GLU A 941 8.99 -12.78 2.73
C GLU A 941 8.28 -12.92 1.36
N THR A 942 6.99 -13.23 1.35
CA THR A 942 6.18 -13.33 0.11
C THR A 942 6.08 -11.97 -0.60
N ILE A 943 5.75 -10.90 0.14
CA ILE A 943 5.64 -9.54 -0.42
C ILE A 943 7.01 -9.02 -0.89
N VAL A 944 8.05 -9.16 -0.06
CA VAL A 944 9.40 -8.69 -0.38
C VAL A 944 10.00 -9.43 -1.58
N GLN A 945 9.78 -10.74 -1.73
CA GLN A 945 10.23 -11.43 -2.95
C GLN A 945 9.53 -10.86 -4.19
N GLU A 946 8.23 -10.59 -4.15
CA GLU A 946 7.51 -10.03 -5.31
C GLU A 946 8.03 -8.65 -5.71
N LEU A 947 8.34 -7.78 -4.73
CA LEU A 947 8.96 -6.48 -4.97
C LEU A 947 10.38 -6.64 -5.57
N ILE A 948 11.18 -7.57 -5.05
CA ILE A 948 12.52 -7.89 -5.61
C ILE A 948 12.41 -8.44 -7.04
N ARG A 949 11.36 -9.21 -7.34
CA ARG A 949 11.12 -9.83 -8.65
C ARG A 949 10.68 -8.82 -9.72
N THR A 950 10.07 -7.71 -9.32
CA THR A 950 9.37 -6.77 -10.23
C THR A 950 10.04 -5.40 -10.34
N VAL A 951 10.58 -4.84 -9.25
CA VAL A 951 11.06 -3.45 -9.19
C VAL A 951 12.43 -3.31 -8.54
N THR A 952 13.15 -2.22 -8.82
CA THR A 952 14.46 -1.89 -8.19
C THR A 952 14.33 -0.86 -7.05
N TRP A 953 13.10 -0.48 -6.69
CA TRP A 953 12.83 0.64 -5.77
C TRP A 953 13.20 0.27 -4.33
N PRO A 954 13.64 1.24 -3.51
CA PRO A 954 13.86 1.02 -2.08
C PRO A 954 12.55 0.76 -1.34
N VAL A 955 12.54 -0.29 -0.52
CA VAL A 955 11.46 -0.59 0.43
C VAL A 955 11.85 -0.02 1.79
N ILE A 956 11.05 0.90 2.31
CA ILE A 956 11.40 1.69 3.50
C ILE A 956 10.30 1.62 4.55
N THR A 957 10.66 1.28 5.78
CA THR A 957 9.78 1.49 6.94
C THR A 957 10.04 2.88 7.52
N ILE A 958 8.97 3.61 7.81
CA ILE A 958 8.95 4.84 8.61
C ILE A 958 8.13 4.60 9.88
N LYS A 959 8.47 5.28 10.98
CA LYS A 959 7.69 5.14 12.22
C LYS A 959 6.33 5.83 12.10
N HIS A 960 5.35 5.41 12.90
CA HIS A 960 3.97 5.90 12.86
C HIS A 960 3.85 7.44 12.81
N ASP A 961 4.54 8.17 13.67
CA ASP A 961 4.54 9.65 13.67
C ASP A 961 5.09 10.25 12.36
N ASP A 962 6.09 9.62 11.75
CA ASP A 962 6.67 10.09 10.48
C ASP A 962 5.71 9.78 9.31
N MET A 963 4.95 8.69 9.40
CA MET A 963 3.87 8.34 8.47
C MET A 963 2.71 9.34 8.58
N GLY A 964 2.24 9.66 9.79
CA GLY A 964 1.21 10.68 10.02
C GLY A 964 1.64 12.05 9.52
N ALA A 965 2.89 12.43 9.77
CA ALA A 965 3.48 13.66 9.23
C ALA A 965 3.55 13.66 7.69
N GLN A 966 3.87 12.53 7.04
CA GLN A 966 3.87 12.43 5.58
C GLN A 966 2.45 12.50 4.98
N PHE A 967 1.47 11.84 5.60
CA PHE A 967 0.06 11.96 5.20
C PHE A 967 -0.47 13.39 5.34
N GLY A 968 -0.20 14.06 6.45
CA GLY A 968 -0.55 15.47 6.66
C GLY A 968 0.14 16.39 5.64
N ALA A 969 1.44 16.19 5.40
CA ALA A 969 2.20 16.95 4.41
C ALA A 969 1.79 16.66 2.95
N ARG A 970 1.22 15.49 2.66
CA ARG A 970 0.61 15.15 1.37
C ARG A 970 -0.69 15.93 1.17
N MET A 971 -1.60 15.87 2.13
CA MET A 971 -2.88 16.60 2.08
C MET A 971 -2.69 18.12 2.01
N ALA A 972 -1.81 18.68 2.85
CA ALA A 972 -1.51 20.11 2.86
C ALA A 972 -0.87 20.59 1.54
N ARG A 973 -0.02 19.76 0.93
CA ARG A 973 0.62 20.08 -0.36
C ARG A 973 -0.39 20.14 -1.50
N ASP A 974 -1.27 19.15 -1.59
CA ASP A 974 -2.21 19.07 -2.72
C ASP A 974 -3.16 20.28 -2.71
N ALA A 975 -3.54 20.78 -1.52
CA ALA A 975 -4.31 22.01 -1.34
C ALA A 975 -3.60 23.29 -1.86
N CYS A 976 -2.26 23.29 -1.99
CA CYS A 976 -1.51 24.39 -2.61
C CYS A 976 -1.65 24.43 -4.15
N ALA A 977 -2.25 23.41 -4.77
CA ALA A 977 -2.27 23.16 -6.21
C ALA A 977 -0.87 23.29 -6.87
N PRO A 978 0.06 22.34 -6.59
CA PRO A 978 1.40 22.36 -7.16
C PRO A 978 1.37 22.27 -8.69
N LYS A 979 2.24 23.03 -9.36
CA LYS A 979 2.33 23.06 -10.83
C LYS A 979 3.78 23.20 -11.28
N MET A 980 4.06 22.71 -12.48
CA MET A 980 5.39 22.79 -13.08
C MET A 980 5.25 23.04 -14.58
N SER A 981 6.23 23.71 -15.19
CA SER A 981 6.42 23.73 -16.63
C SER A 981 7.83 23.29 -17.01
N TYR A 982 7.95 22.61 -18.14
CA TYR A 982 9.22 22.34 -18.79
C TYR A 982 9.77 23.64 -19.41
N LEU A 983 11.07 23.85 -19.27
CA LEU A 983 11.83 24.90 -19.96
C LEU A 983 12.54 24.24 -21.14
N ILE A 984 12.31 24.74 -22.35
CA ILE A 984 12.69 24.07 -23.60
C ILE A 984 13.57 24.99 -24.44
N ASP A 985 14.63 24.44 -25.01
CA ASP A 985 15.32 25.04 -26.15
C ASP A 985 14.67 24.54 -27.45
N PRO A 986 13.95 25.39 -28.21
CA PRO A 986 13.33 25.01 -29.47
C PRO A 986 14.36 24.69 -30.57
N THR A 987 15.60 25.17 -30.43
CA THR A 987 16.67 25.02 -31.43
C THR A 987 17.28 23.62 -31.39
N THR A 988 17.64 23.13 -30.20
CA THR A 988 18.18 21.77 -30.03
C THR A 988 17.12 20.73 -29.70
N GLN A 989 15.85 21.14 -29.53
CA GLN A 989 14.70 20.26 -29.26
C GLN A 989 14.85 19.46 -27.94
N LYS A 990 15.17 20.19 -26.86
CA LYS A 990 15.44 19.61 -25.53
C LYS A 990 14.79 20.39 -24.40
N ILE A 991 14.28 19.64 -23.42
CA ILE A 991 13.98 20.13 -22.08
C ILE A 991 15.31 20.42 -21.38
N THR A 992 15.60 21.70 -21.16
CA THR A 992 16.82 22.18 -20.49
C THR A 992 16.62 22.38 -18.99
N GLY A 993 15.37 22.43 -18.52
CA GLY A 993 15.04 22.65 -17.13
C GLY A 993 13.55 22.54 -16.83
N VAL A 994 13.17 22.91 -15.62
CA VAL A 994 11.79 23.06 -15.17
C VAL A 994 11.62 24.35 -14.37
N SER A 995 10.40 24.90 -14.34
CA SER A 995 9.99 25.93 -13.39
C SER A 995 8.81 25.41 -12.57
N VAL A 996 8.84 25.62 -11.25
CA VAL A 996 7.98 24.98 -10.26
C VAL A 996 7.28 26.06 -9.45
N GLY A 997 5.97 25.91 -9.25
CA GLY A 997 5.14 26.87 -8.52
C GLY A 997 3.90 26.23 -7.89
N ALA A 998 3.02 27.10 -7.40
CA ALA A 998 1.77 26.75 -6.71
C ALA A 998 0.76 27.89 -6.87
N ASN A 999 -0.40 27.81 -6.22
CA ASN A 999 -1.23 29.00 -6.01
C ASN A 999 -0.47 30.04 -5.16
N GLY A 1000 -0.48 31.30 -5.60
CA GLY A 1000 0.35 32.38 -5.03
C GLY A 1000 1.88 32.18 -5.13
N ASN A 1001 2.37 31.08 -5.74
CA ASN A 1001 3.73 30.59 -5.59
C ASN A 1001 4.18 30.45 -4.12
N THR A 1002 3.25 30.01 -3.26
CA THR A 1002 3.48 29.77 -1.82
C THR A 1002 2.91 28.41 -1.44
N CYS A 1003 3.57 27.71 -0.52
CA CYS A 1003 2.98 26.53 0.14
C CYS A 1003 3.55 26.39 1.55
N ASN A 1004 2.74 25.92 2.50
CA ASN A 1004 3.16 25.68 3.90
C ASN A 1004 4.02 24.41 4.06
N THR A 1005 4.21 23.65 2.98
CA THR A 1005 5.02 22.43 2.93
C THR A 1005 5.81 22.37 1.61
N LYS A 1006 6.79 21.47 1.54
CA LYS A 1006 7.70 21.35 0.38
C LYS A 1006 7.02 20.64 -0.79
N ILE A 1007 7.26 21.15 -1.99
CA ILE A 1007 6.84 20.56 -3.27
C ILE A 1007 7.93 19.59 -3.75
N PRO A 1008 7.67 18.27 -3.88
CA PRO A 1008 8.64 17.35 -4.44
C PRO A 1008 8.68 17.49 -5.97
N VAL A 1009 9.90 17.52 -6.51
CA VAL A 1009 10.16 17.66 -7.95
C VAL A 1009 11.14 16.57 -8.34
N THR A 1010 10.66 15.54 -9.03
CA THR A 1010 11.48 14.43 -9.51
C THR A 1010 12.11 14.76 -10.87
N VAL A 1011 13.39 14.45 -11.01
CA VAL A 1011 14.20 14.63 -12.22
C VAL A 1011 15.04 13.38 -12.53
N PRO A 1012 15.30 13.05 -13.81
CA PRO A 1012 15.98 11.82 -14.22
C PRO A 1012 17.51 11.86 -14.06
N GLY A 1013 18.06 12.95 -13.54
CA GLY A 1013 19.49 13.20 -13.37
C GLY A 1013 19.73 14.42 -12.49
N SER A 1014 20.99 14.86 -12.37
CA SER A 1014 21.32 16.02 -11.54
C SER A 1014 20.86 17.35 -12.15
N VAL A 1015 20.67 18.33 -11.28
CA VAL A 1015 20.49 19.75 -11.62
C VAL A 1015 21.79 20.52 -11.38
N VAL A 1016 21.97 21.65 -12.08
CA VAL A 1016 23.15 22.52 -11.95
C VAL A 1016 23.25 23.17 -10.56
N ASP A 1017 22.11 23.45 -9.94
CA ASP A 1017 21.97 24.08 -8.62
C ASP A 1017 20.64 23.64 -8.00
N THR A 1018 20.64 23.18 -6.74
CA THR A 1018 19.43 22.72 -6.03
C THR A 1018 18.62 23.85 -5.40
N LYS A 1019 19.08 25.11 -5.46
CA LYS A 1019 18.38 26.30 -4.93
C LYS A 1019 18.00 26.18 -3.44
N GLY A 1020 18.76 25.40 -2.68
CA GLY A 1020 18.50 25.12 -1.26
C GLY A 1020 17.39 24.09 -0.99
N ALA A 1021 16.82 23.45 -2.02
CA ALA A 1021 15.90 22.33 -1.85
C ALA A 1021 16.60 21.13 -1.18
N THR A 1022 15.82 20.35 -0.42
CA THR A 1022 16.33 19.12 0.19
C THR A 1022 16.30 18.00 -0.84
N SER A 1023 17.48 17.56 -1.28
CA SER A 1023 17.62 16.43 -2.22
C SER A 1023 17.35 15.09 -1.53
N GLU A 1024 16.54 14.26 -2.15
CA GLU A 1024 16.36 12.85 -1.81
C GLU A 1024 16.66 11.98 -3.04
N GLN A 1025 17.57 11.02 -2.89
CA GLN A 1025 17.80 9.98 -3.88
C GLN A 1025 18.27 8.70 -3.17
N ILE A 1026 17.40 7.70 -3.10
CA ILE A 1026 17.67 6.46 -2.35
C ILE A 1026 17.83 5.30 -3.33
N GLY A 1027 18.97 4.60 -3.24
CA GLY A 1027 19.24 3.41 -4.05
C GLY A 1027 19.28 3.69 -5.56
N THR A 1028 18.21 3.27 -6.26
CA THR A 1028 18.02 3.47 -7.71
C THR A 1028 16.86 4.42 -8.05
N ASP A 1029 16.32 5.13 -7.07
CA ASP A 1029 15.32 6.16 -7.32
C ASP A 1029 15.88 7.32 -8.18
N PRO A 1030 15.04 8.00 -8.97
CA PRO A 1030 15.39 9.29 -9.54
C PRO A 1030 15.56 10.35 -8.43
N LEU A 1031 16.32 11.41 -8.72
CA LEU A 1031 16.53 12.51 -7.78
C LEU A 1031 15.22 13.27 -7.57
N THR A 1032 14.79 13.43 -6.32
CA THR A 1032 13.67 14.30 -5.94
C THR A 1032 14.18 15.51 -5.16
N LEU A 1033 13.73 16.70 -5.56
CA LEU A 1033 14.05 17.97 -4.92
C LEU A 1033 12.83 18.46 -4.13
N TRP A 1034 12.90 18.39 -2.80
CA TRP A 1034 11.88 18.93 -1.92
C TRP A 1034 12.01 20.46 -1.83
N THR A 1035 11.22 21.14 -2.64
CA THR A 1035 11.30 22.56 -3.00
C THR A 1035 10.42 23.43 -2.10
N THR A 1036 10.98 24.50 -1.52
CA THR A 1036 10.21 25.51 -0.77
C THR A 1036 9.78 26.65 -1.71
N LEU A 1037 8.54 27.13 -1.61
CA LEU A 1037 8.00 28.20 -2.44
C LEU A 1037 7.63 29.43 -1.60
N ASN A 1038 8.26 30.57 -1.88
CA ASN A 1038 8.23 31.80 -1.07
C ASN A 1038 7.74 33.03 -1.87
N GLY A 1039 6.61 32.92 -2.58
CA GLY A 1039 6.01 33.99 -3.38
C GLY A 1039 6.54 34.10 -4.82
N ALA A 1040 7.58 33.34 -5.17
CA ALA A 1040 8.14 33.26 -6.52
C ALA A 1040 8.32 31.79 -6.94
N PRO A 1041 8.21 31.47 -8.25
CA PRO A 1041 8.48 30.12 -8.74
C PRO A 1041 9.98 29.81 -8.67
N VAL A 1042 10.32 28.54 -8.48
CA VAL A 1042 11.71 28.05 -8.41
C VAL A 1042 12.02 27.29 -9.69
N SER A 1043 13.13 27.65 -10.35
CA SER A 1043 13.55 27.03 -11.61
C SER A 1043 14.85 26.24 -11.48
N TYR A 1044 14.86 25.05 -12.08
CA TYR A 1044 15.97 24.11 -12.07
C TYR A 1044 16.47 23.85 -13.49
N THR A 1045 17.76 24.10 -13.73
CA THR A 1045 18.44 23.70 -14.98
C THR A 1045 18.96 22.27 -14.82
N LEU A 1046 18.65 21.38 -15.76
CA LEU A 1046 19.18 20.02 -15.81
C LEU A 1046 20.65 20.06 -16.25
N THR A 1047 21.52 19.30 -15.58
CA THR A 1047 22.93 19.15 -15.98
C THR A 1047 23.06 18.49 -17.36
N THR A 1048 22.14 17.58 -17.67
CA THR A 1048 21.99 16.94 -18.98
C THR A 1048 20.59 17.22 -19.52
N PRO A 1049 20.43 18.11 -20.51
CA PRO A 1049 19.14 18.36 -21.17
C PRO A 1049 18.58 17.11 -21.82
N VAL A 1050 17.27 16.88 -21.65
CA VAL A 1050 16.55 15.69 -22.12
C VAL A 1050 15.82 16.02 -23.42
N SER A 1051 16.03 15.23 -24.48
CA SER A 1051 15.28 15.38 -25.73
C SER A 1051 13.77 15.22 -25.50
N TRP A 1052 12.95 16.05 -26.14
CA TRP A 1052 11.51 15.86 -26.13
C TRP A 1052 11.09 14.66 -27.03
#